data_AF-A0A8T6X5V4-F1
#
_entry.id   AF-A0A8T6X5V4-F1
#
_cell.length_a   1.000
_cell.length_b   1.000
_cell.length_c   1.000
_cell.angle_alpha   90.00
_cell.angle_beta   90.00
_cell.angle_gamma   90.00
#
_symmetry.space_group_name_H-M   'P 1'
#
loop_
_entity.id
_entity.type
_entity.pdbx_description
1 polymer ?
#
loop_
_entity_poly.entity_id
_entity_poly.type
_entity_poly.pdbx_seq_one_letter_code
_entity_poly.pdbx_strand_id
1 'polypeptide(L)'
;MIVALMMIVAPFLSAAGSGGAVTTQDSLDPNGFLGLSERSTVPVSRATLVAFDGEDLMDDLAYLACVPASTFYSEEDGVTVTSPLMFYQPTMDSPSDAETALDAGVGIEYLMQDYVTASGSRLSSVTTVDVPRSEAEGMAARWNADQLVMIKGGEAAGTAARIATANWEVARTAVVAVVDPSVSPMDDVVTGNVSGTVPAVGTVGGEFSGSIEPSFHSESSHNFDVGDQYKFVQAVLEWSTPGPFPGLTQRGKELGMHLYQGEIMVALSTEWNAFSGPLDTAQSFVYTPGPWRAAVVFIPTMGFNAPGYDGPSYASRVFEAAQYTITYDLFGGVDMPIPDVPAAGARNARFTLTWEGGRELGLLIRGPSGQEIASAIGGASPGRHELEVAELGNGMYTASVINLDGQAVEADFELEYEWTETMSELEVEGLVGATEAAVLASELNAPLLYATPDGVPGATIGAMDTLGTTDVHLVDLTGNYDRIIKEMGSFRGAGQPGIAITTHRDLDVLISEIADLGQRGREGRQDVVITTLNPWDYWHTNSNAENPQGERWGGRFFGPAAYAAANHGTPVLVTEADPRLSCSNAYHNVYWLRAYAGRSPAPVGAMYLTGQQVVDAIASYGLDGEGMESLLTVAGQFEIGTAWDRALVGATTPGRIGGTPVDASVWISRCNTYPLVIFANPGVDQSIDPHDGKRIVGSRSTRTLGTLRTVEPETEVQMDNPVAFTWACYLYKFNERASEYWGASYQAADGTIPNESPSDHPWDGGTLPDICEDVFEDYSRQAGYGEAESAGYDATVENLN
;
A
#
# COMPACT_ATOMS: atom_id res chain seq x y z
N MET A 1 35.33 50.93 32.36
CA MET A 1 36.07 50.76 31.08
C MET A 1 36.22 49.30 30.65
N ILE A 2 36.30 48.32 31.56
CA ILE A 2 36.36 46.89 31.22
C ILE A 2 34.97 46.26 30.95
N VAL A 3 33.89 46.86 31.45
CA VAL A 3 32.49 46.40 31.21
C VAL A 3 31.96 46.79 29.82
N ALA A 4 32.59 47.75 29.13
CA ALA A 4 32.17 48.20 27.80
C ALA A 4 32.84 47.42 26.65
N LEU A 5 33.85 46.59 26.93
CA LEU A 5 34.58 45.83 25.91
C LEU A 5 34.03 44.40 25.70
N MET A 6 33.18 43.89 26.60
CA MET A 6 32.54 42.57 26.48
C MET A 6 31.21 42.57 25.71
N MET A 7 30.65 43.74 25.39
CA MET A 7 29.41 43.85 24.59
C MET A 7 29.65 44.16 23.10
N ILE A 8 30.90 44.15 22.62
CA ILE A 8 31.24 44.55 21.23
C ILE A 8 32.05 43.45 20.50
N VAL A 9 31.88 42.17 20.87
CA VAL A 9 32.48 41.03 20.12
C VAL A 9 31.42 40.01 19.64
N ALA A 10 30.13 40.28 19.81
CA ALA A 10 29.06 39.57 19.11
C ALA A 10 28.13 40.64 18.53
N PRO A 11 28.35 41.06 17.26
CA PRO A 11 27.77 40.34 16.12
C PRO A 11 28.62 40.46 14.85
N PHE A 12 29.54 39.53 14.58
CA PHE A 12 30.18 39.43 13.26
C PHE A 12 30.48 37.98 12.81
N LEU A 13 29.87 37.00 13.47
CA LEU A 13 29.90 35.58 13.06
C LEU A 13 28.49 34.96 12.91
N SER A 14 27.42 35.76 13.03
CA SER A 14 26.02 35.30 12.94
C SER A 14 25.35 35.59 11.59
N ALA A 15 26.12 35.86 10.53
CA ALA A 15 25.60 36.17 9.19
C ALA A 15 25.88 35.07 8.15
N ALA A 16 26.34 33.90 8.59
CA ALA A 16 26.50 32.71 7.76
C ALA A 16 26.18 31.49 8.63
N GLY A 17 24.94 30.99 8.59
CA GLY A 17 24.61 29.76 9.32
C GLY A 17 23.15 29.32 9.30
N SER A 18 22.18 30.21 9.54
CA SER A 18 20.80 29.79 9.87
C SER A 18 19.78 30.00 8.76
N GLY A 19 20.19 29.94 7.49
CA GLY A 19 19.34 30.29 6.37
C GLY A 19 18.15 29.34 6.14
N GLY A 20 18.06 28.19 6.82
CA GLY A 20 16.97 27.22 6.65
C GLY A 20 15.86 27.29 7.72
N ALA A 21 15.99 28.08 8.79
CA ALA A 21 14.99 28.08 9.87
C ALA A 21 13.63 28.61 9.42
N VAL A 22 12.52 28.00 9.85
CA VAL A 22 11.15 28.51 9.59
C VAL A 22 10.92 29.79 10.37
N THR A 23 10.49 30.84 9.68
CA THR A 23 10.01 32.07 10.29
C THR A 23 8.54 32.31 9.95
N THR A 24 7.83 33.11 10.74
CA THR A 24 6.44 33.49 10.47
C THR A 24 6.26 34.24 9.13
N GLN A 25 7.35 34.70 8.49
CA GLN A 25 7.33 35.31 7.17
C GLN A 25 7.35 34.28 6.03
N ASP A 26 7.65 33.01 6.31
CA ASP A 26 7.66 31.94 5.31
C ASP A 26 6.25 31.38 5.04
N SER A 27 5.26 31.67 5.89
CA SER A 27 3.90 31.16 5.81
C SER A 27 3.20 31.57 4.50
N LEU A 28 2.66 30.59 3.77
CA LEU A 28 1.89 30.82 2.54
C LEU A 28 0.43 31.19 2.83
N ASP A 29 -0.17 30.58 3.85
CA ASP A 29 -1.45 30.99 4.43
C ASP A 29 -1.31 31.12 5.95
N PRO A 30 -1.32 32.35 6.51
CA PRO A 30 -1.18 32.56 7.96
C PRO A 30 -2.29 31.92 8.80
N ASN A 31 -3.43 31.57 8.19
CA ASN A 31 -4.52 30.88 8.88
C ASN A 31 -4.46 29.35 8.69
N GLY A 32 -3.59 28.86 7.80
CA GLY A 32 -3.50 27.47 7.41
C GLY A 32 -4.79 26.92 6.79
N PHE A 33 -4.82 25.60 6.63
CA PHE A 33 -6.01 24.84 6.22
C PHE A 33 -6.19 23.61 7.11
N LEU A 34 -7.35 22.97 7.05
CA LEU A 34 -7.53 21.66 7.68
C LEU A 34 -6.78 20.61 6.86
N GLY A 35 -5.68 20.09 7.40
CA GLY A 35 -4.81 19.13 6.73
C GLY A 35 -5.38 17.71 6.73
N LEU A 36 -4.66 16.79 6.07
CA LEU A 36 -5.02 15.38 5.97
C LEU A 36 -5.21 14.71 7.33
N SER A 37 -4.52 15.22 8.33
CA SER A 37 -4.50 14.69 9.67
C SER A 37 -5.54 15.33 10.59
N GLU A 38 -6.52 16.04 10.02
CA GLU A 38 -7.55 16.82 10.73
C GLU A 38 -6.98 17.88 11.69
N ARG A 39 -5.66 18.14 11.62
CA ARG A 39 -4.99 19.26 12.28
C ARG A 39 -4.98 20.48 11.38
N SER A 40 -4.91 21.66 11.98
CA SER A 40 -4.57 22.86 11.22
C SER A 40 -3.14 22.74 10.69
N THR A 41 -2.98 22.89 9.38
CA THR A 41 -1.71 22.77 8.67
C THR A 41 -1.35 24.10 8.02
N VAL A 42 -0.12 24.56 8.26
CA VAL A 42 0.45 25.79 7.70
C VAL A 42 1.56 25.42 6.71
N PRO A 43 1.31 25.56 5.39
CA PRO A 43 2.36 25.39 4.40
C PRO A 43 3.31 26.60 4.40
N VAL A 44 4.61 26.35 4.20
CA VAL A 44 5.66 27.39 4.16
C VAL A 44 6.40 27.40 2.83
N SER A 45 6.79 28.57 2.33
CA SER A 45 7.37 28.84 0.99
C SER A 45 8.79 28.28 0.76
N ARG A 46 9.02 27.01 1.08
CA ARG A 46 10.30 26.30 0.96
C ARG A 46 10.11 24.93 0.34
N ALA A 47 11.20 24.35 -0.16
CA ALA A 47 11.22 22.96 -0.58
C ALA A 47 12.57 22.30 -0.23
N THR A 48 12.52 21.01 0.10
CA THR A 48 13.72 20.20 0.37
C THR A 48 13.81 19.04 -0.61
N LEU A 49 14.99 18.86 -1.20
CA LEU A 49 15.27 17.81 -2.17
C LEU A 49 16.52 17.02 -1.75
N VAL A 50 16.40 15.70 -1.68
CA VAL A 50 17.51 14.78 -1.37
C VAL A 50 17.85 14.00 -2.64
N ALA A 51 19.09 14.03 -3.11
CA ALA A 51 19.48 13.28 -4.31
C ALA A 51 19.22 11.78 -4.09
N PHE A 52 18.43 11.17 -4.98
CA PHE A 52 18.09 9.75 -4.92
C PHE A 52 19.32 8.89 -5.26
N ASP A 53 19.58 7.88 -4.44
CA ASP A 53 20.58 6.86 -4.68
C ASP A 53 19.95 5.47 -4.61
N GLY A 54 20.05 4.71 -5.71
CA GLY A 54 19.53 3.35 -5.77
C GLY A 54 20.50 2.29 -5.24
N GLU A 55 21.70 2.68 -4.81
CA GLU A 55 22.81 1.75 -4.52
C GLU A 55 23.15 1.65 -3.02
N ASP A 56 22.94 2.70 -2.23
CA ASP A 56 23.15 2.68 -0.77
C ASP A 56 22.05 3.43 0.00
N LEU A 57 22.09 3.42 1.34
CA LEU A 57 21.06 3.99 2.23
C LEU A 57 21.34 5.44 2.68
N MET A 58 22.36 6.11 2.14
CA MET A 58 22.77 7.43 2.64
C MET A 58 21.73 8.51 2.34
N ASP A 59 21.07 8.43 1.20
CA ASP A 59 19.99 9.34 0.82
C ASP A 59 18.73 9.08 1.65
N ASP A 60 18.36 7.82 1.90
CA ASP A 60 17.25 7.45 2.77
C ASP A 60 17.42 8.00 4.20
N LEU A 61 18.60 7.81 4.79
CA LEU A 61 18.91 8.32 6.13
C LEU A 61 18.98 9.86 6.14
N ALA A 62 19.41 10.48 5.05
CA ALA A 62 19.35 11.93 4.89
C ALA A 62 17.89 12.42 4.75
N TYR A 63 17.05 11.69 4.03
CA TYR A 63 15.62 11.97 3.86
C TYR A 63 14.89 11.91 5.20
N LEU A 64 15.09 10.85 5.99
CA LEU A 64 14.57 10.75 7.36
C LEU A 64 15.01 11.93 8.23
N ALA A 65 16.27 12.37 8.14
CA ALA A 65 16.76 13.53 8.89
C ALA A 65 16.14 14.86 8.42
N CYS A 66 15.68 14.94 7.17
CA CYS A 66 14.95 16.08 6.65
C CYS A 66 13.46 16.10 7.06
N VAL A 67 12.85 14.95 7.41
CA VAL A 67 11.44 14.88 7.83
C VAL A 67 11.08 15.94 8.89
N PRO A 68 11.74 15.99 10.07
CA PRO A 68 11.40 17.00 11.09
C PRO A 68 11.76 18.43 10.70
N ALA A 69 12.55 18.65 9.65
CA ALA A 69 12.85 19.98 9.12
C ALA A 69 11.81 20.45 8.08
N SER A 70 11.13 19.49 7.44
CA SER A 70 10.14 19.75 6.39
C SER A 70 8.70 19.72 6.89
N THR A 71 8.40 18.89 7.91
CA THR A 71 7.12 18.85 8.61
C THR A 71 7.33 18.67 10.11
N PHE A 72 6.63 19.44 10.94
CA PHE A 72 6.67 19.31 12.40
C PHE A 72 5.45 19.93 13.08
N TYR A 73 5.13 19.45 14.27
CA TYR A 73 4.08 20.03 15.10
C TYR A 73 4.62 21.18 15.95
N SER A 74 4.06 22.38 15.77
CA SER A 74 4.33 23.53 16.66
C SER A 74 3.36 23.49 17.83
N GLU A 75 3.81 23.03 19.00
CA GLU A 75 2.99 23.02 20.23
C GLU A 75 2.59 24.44 20.68
N GLU A 76 3.45 25.44 20.42
CA GLU A 76 3.18 26.84 20.76
C GLU A 76 1.99 27.40 19.97
N ASP A 77 1.92 27.08 18.68
CA ASP A 77 0.90 27.59 17.76
C ASP A 77 -0.29 26.63 17.60
N GLY A 78 -0.13 25.37 17.99
CA GLY A 78 -1.13 24.31 17.82
C GLY A 78 -1.36 23.88 16.37
N VAL A 79 -0.34 24.00 15.50
CA VAL A 79 -0.44 23.72 14.06
C VAL A 79 0.68 22.80 13.58
N THR A 80 0.41 22.04 12.51
CA THR A 80 1.44 21.33 11.75
C THR A 80 2.02 22.27 10.69
N VAL A 81 3.32 22.56 10.77
CA VAL A 81 4.03 23.28 9.70
C VAL A 81 4.49 22.27 8.68
N THR A 82 4.32 22.54 7.38
CA THR A 82 4.70 21.59 6.32
C THR A 82 5.30 22.27 5.08
N SER A 83 6.19 21.55 4.39
CA SER A 83 6.75 21.92 3.08
C SER A 83 7.15 20.68 2.29
N PRO A 84 7.17 20.74 0.95
CA PRO A 84 7.61 19.62 0.11
C PRO A 84 8.97 19.05 0.52
N LEU A 85 9.01 17.73 0.67
CA LEU A 85 10.20 16.93 0.88
C LEU A 85 10.20 15.79 -0.14
N MET A 86 11.15 15.82 -1.07
CA MET A 86 11.19 14.88 -2.18
C MET A 86 12.59 14.28 -2.34
N PHE A 87 12.62 13.06 -2.82
CA PHE A 87 13.82 12.58 -3.48
C PHE A 87 13.96 13.30 -4.83
N TYR A 88 15.20 13.49 -5.26
CA TYR A 88 15.53 14.16 -6.50
C TYR A 88 16.24 13.22 -7.45
N GLN A 89 15.68 13.11 -8.65
CA GLN A 89 16.36 12.61 -9.83
C GLN A 89 16.10 13.55 -11.00
N PRO A 90 17.05 13.70 -11.94
CA PRO A 90 16.81 14.46 -13.16
C PRO A 90 15.77 13.77 -14.04
N THR A 91 15.06 14.56 -14.86
CA THR A 91 14.22 14.05 -15.94
C THR A 91 15.07 13.28 -16.95
N MET A 92 14.57 12.14 -17.43
CA MET A 92 15.25 11.34 -18.44
C MET A 92 15.22 12.06 -19.80
N ASP A 93 16.36 12.04 -20.50
CA ASP A 93 16.44 12.56 -21.87
C ASP A 93 15.80 11.57 -22.85
N SER A 94 14.56 11.83 -23.27
CA SER A 94 13.82 11.01 -24.25
C SER A 94 13.69 9.53 -23.83
N PRO A 95 13.00 9.23 -22.70
CA PRO A 95 12.80 7.85 -22.26
C PRO A 95 12.06 7.05 -23.35
N SER A 96 12.39 5.76 -23.49
CA SER A 96 11.57 4.87 -24.30
C SER A 96 10.20 4.65 -23.64
N ASP A 97 9.19 4.22 -24.41
CA ASP A 97 7.85 3.93 -23.88
C ASP A 97 7.86 2.95 -22.69
N ALA A 98 8.86 2.06 -22.64
CA ALA A 98 9.05 1.11 -21.54
C ALA A 98 9.65 1.76 -20.28
N GLU A 99 10.50 2.78 -20.45
CA GLU A 99 11.21 3.48 -19.37
C GLU A 99 10.40 4.63 -18.77
N THR A 100 9.24 4.98 -19.33
CA THR A 100 8.41 6.09 -18.82
C THR A 100 8.07 5.95 -17.33
N ALA A 101 7.92 4.73 -16.81
CA ALA A 101 7.70 4.48 -15.38
C ALA A 101 8.91 4.79 -14.48
N LEU A 102 10.10 5.01 -15.08
CA LEU A 102 11.34 5.33 -14.38
C LEU A 102 11.65 6.84 -14.42
N ASP A 103 10.91 7.64 -15.20
CA ASP A 103 11.12 9.09 -15.35
C ASP A 103 10.36 9.92 -14.29
N ALA A 104 10.57 9.60 -13.01
CA ALA A 104 9.94 10.29 -11.89
C ALA A 104 10.36 11.77 -11.74
N GLY A 105 11.43 12.20 -12.43
CA GLY A 105 11.88 13.60 -12.42
C GLY A 105 10.84 14.57 -12.99
N VAL A 106 9.98 14.09 -13.89
CA VAL A 106 8.87 14.86 -14.45
C VAL A 106 7.84 15.21 -13.37
N GLY A 107 7.56 14.29 -12.45
CA GLY A 107 6.65 14.53 -11.33
C GLY A 107 7.12 15.64 -10.40
N ILE A 108 8.43 15.74 -10.17
CA ILE A 108 9.04 16.81 -9.36
C ILE A 108 8.78 18.18 -10.01
N GLU A 109 9.03 18.32 -11.30
CA GLU A 109 8.84 19.60 -11.99
C GLU A 109 7.36 20.02 -12.00
N TYR A 110 6.42 19.09 -12.21
CA TYR A 110 4.99 19.40 -12.14
C TYR A 110 4.55 19.86 -10.75
N LEU A 111 4.93 19.12 -9.69
CA LEU A 111 4.61 19.54 -8.32
C LEU A 111 5.23 20.90 -8.00
N MET A 112 6.50 21.10 -8.35
CA MET A 112 7.19 22.35 -8.05
C MET A 112 6.65 23.53 -8.85
N GLN A 113 6.17 23.33 -10.08
CA GLN A 113 5.48 24.36 -10.84
C GLN A 113 4.20 24.83 -10.12
N ASP A 114 3.36 23.90 -9.67
CA ASP A 114 2.15 24.22 -8.90
C ASP A 114 2.52 24.89 -7.58
N TYR A 115 3.51 24.37 -6.85
CA TYR A 115 3.90 24.87 -5.54
C TYR A 115 4.54 26.28 -5.58
N VAL A 116 5.41 26.54 -6.54
CA VAL A 116 6.02 27.86 -6.76
C VAL A 116 4.94 28.87 -7.14
N THR A 117 3.98 28.47 -7.98
CA THR A 117 2.85 29.31 -8.37
C THR A 117 1.98 29.65 -7.16
N ALA A 118 1.61 28.66 -6.35
CA ALA A 118 0.87 28.86 -5.10
C ALA A 118 1.64 29.73 -4.09
N SER A 119 2.97 29.73 -4.16
CA SER A 119 3.86 30.57 -3.35
C SER A 119 4.01 32.01 -3.86
N GLY A 120 3.23 32.43 -4.85
CA GLY A 120 3.35 33.76 -5.47
C GLY A 120 4.54 33.88 -6.43
N SER A 121 4.88 32.78 -7.11
CA SER A 121 5.98 32.66 -8.08
C SER A 121 7.39 32.85 -7.49
N ARG A 122 7.56 32.53 -6.21
CA ARG A 122 8.82 32.70 -5.48
C ARG A 122 8.88 31.78 -4.27
N LEU A 123 10.06 31.24 -3.95
CA LEU A 123 10.32 30.50 -2.72
C LEU A 123 11.26 31.29 -1.81
N SER A 124 11.05 31.23 -0.50
CA SER A 124 12.00 31.79 0.47
C SER A 124 13.29 30.99 0.51
N SER A 125 13.22 29.67 0.35
CA SER A 125 14.41 28.82 0.27
C SER A 125 14.20 27.52 -0.48
N VAL A 126 15.28 27.04 -1.09
CA VAL A 126 15.39 25.67 -1.59
C VAL A 126 16.59 25.03 -0.89
N THR A 127 16.34 23.91 -0.22
CA THR A 127 17.39 23.11 0.41
C THR A 127 17.65 21.87 -0.44
N THR A 128 18.91 21.63 -0.77
CA THR A 128 19.31 20.41 -1.47
C THR A 128 20.31 19.61 -0.64
N VAL A 129 20.14 18.29 -0.59
CA VAL A 129 21.07 17.36 0.04
C VAL A 129 21.69 16.50 -1.04
N ASP A 130 23.01 16.60 -1.17
CA ASP A 130 23.86 15.91 -2.15
C ASP A 130 23.53 16.07 -3.64
N VAL A 131 22.59 16.96 -3.98
CA VAL A 131 22.31 17.33 -5.37
C VAL A 131 23.53 18.04 -6.00
N PRO A 132 23.92 17.69 -7.25
CA PRO A 132 25.00 18.37 -7.97
C PRO A 132 24.81 19.89 -8.00
N ARG A 133 25.89 20.63 -7.72
CA ARG A 133 25.83 22.10 -7.60
C ARG A 133 25.17 22.80 -8.79
N SER A 134 25.49 22.38 -10.01
CA SER A 134 24.93 22.98 -11.23
C SER A 134 23.42 22.76 -11.34
N GLU A 135 22.92 21.62 -10.88
CA GLU A 135 21.50 21.31 -10.88
C GLU A 135 20.78 22.08 -9.78
N ALA A 136 21.36 22.12 -8.57
CA ALA A 136 20.82 22.89 -7.45
C ALA A 136 20.74 24.40 -7.75
N GLU A 137 21.79 25.00 -8.33
CA GLU A 137 21.79 26.40 -8.78
C GLU A 137 20.75 26.61 -9.91
N GLY A 138 20.59 25.63 -10.79
CA GLY A 138 19.56 25.62 -11.83
C GLY A 138 18.15 25.61 -11.27
N MET A 139 17.85 24.74 -10.30
CA MET A 139 16.56 24.65 -9.61
C MET A 139 16.21 25.95 -8.89
N ALA A 140 17.13 26.47 -8.07
CA ALA A 140 16.92 27.72 -7.34
C ALA A 140 16.63 28.89 -8.29
N ALA A 141 17.31 28.95 -9.45
CA ALA A 141 17.03 29.93 -10.48
C ALA A 141 15.66 29.71 -11.16
N ARG A 142 15.30 28.47 -11.50
CA ARG A 142 14.01 28.11 -12.11
C ARG A 142 12.83 28.45 -11.20
N TRP A 143 12.95 28.18 -9.90
CA TRP A 143 11.89 28.38 -8.90
C TRP A 143 11.97 29.73 -8.19
N ASN A 144 12.86 30.63 -8.66
CA ASN A 144 13.03 31.98 -8.12
C ASN A 144 13.22 31.97 -6.60
N ALA A 145 14.11 31.11 -6.10
CA ALA A 145 14.36 30.96 -4.68
C ALA A 145 15.28 32.07 -4.14
N ASP A 146 14.93 32.66 -3.01
CA ASP A 146 15.74 33.71 -2.37
C ASP A 146 17.05 33.19 -1.82
N GLN A 147 17.03 31.93 -1.39
CA GLN A 147 18.16 31.28 -0.82
C GLN A 147 18.26 29.84 -1.30
N LEU A 148 19.48 29.45 -1.66
CA LEU A 148 19.84 28.06 -1.92
C LEU A 148 20.71 27.56 -0.77
N VAL A 149 20.23 26.55 -0.04
CA VAL A 149 20.99 25.86 1.01
C VAL A 149 21.46 24.52 0.45
N MET A 150 22.76 24.41 0.18
CA MET A 150 23.36 23.17 -0.26
C MET A 150 24.00 22.43 0.90
N ILE A 151 23.45 21.27 1.24
CA ILE A 151 23.99 20.35 2.23
C ILE A 151 24.74 19.26 1.49
N LYS A 152 26.05 19.17 1.73
CA LYS A 152 26.84 18.06 1.18
C LYS A 152 26.44 16.75 1.86
N GLY A 153 26.27 15.66 1.10
CA GLY A 153 26.11 14.31 1.63
C GLY A 153 27.41 13.73 2.21
N GLY A 154 27.42 12.42 2.42
CA GLY A 154 28.48 11.67 3.09
C GLY A 154 27.91 10.81 4.23
N GLU A 155 28.72 10.49 5.24
CA GLU A 155 28.29 9.67 6.37
C GLU A 155 26.98 10.16 7.01
N ALA A 156 26.03 9.24 7.25
CA ALA A 156 24.69 9.53 7.73
C ALA A 156 24.67 10.51 8.92
N ALA A 157 25.43 10.25 9.98
CA ALA A 157 25.50 11.13 11.15
C ALA A 157 26.05 12.53 10.84
N GLY A 158 27.01 12.62 9.91
CA GLY A 158 27.54 13.89 9.44
C GLY A 158 26.51 14.69 8.63
N THR A 159 25.75 14.02 7.78
CA THR A 159 24.69 14.63 6.96
C THR A 159 23.54 15.11 7.84
N ALA A 160 23.05 14.28 8.78
CA ALA A 160 22.03 14.67 9.75
C ALA A 160 22.45 15.87 10.61
N ALA A 161 23.71 15.90 11.09
CA ALA A 161 24.25 17.05 11.83
C ALA A 161 24.23 18.36 11.02
N ARG A 162 24.52 18.29 9.72
CA ARG A 162 24.44 19.47 8.82
C ARG A 162 23.00 19.89 8.55
N ILE A 163 22.07 18.94 8.40
CA ILE A 163 20.63 19.23 8.28
C ILE A 163 20.13 19.92 9.55
N ALA A 164 20.46 19.37 10.72
CA ALA A 164 20.06 19.95 12.01
C ALA A 164 20.59 21.38 12.20
N THR A 165 21.88 21.61 11.94
CA THR A 165 22.48 22.94 12.13
C THR A 165 22.10 23.96 11.06
N ALA A 166 21.56 23.52 9.92
CA ALA A 166 21.02 24.41 8.88
C ALA A 166 19.58 24.89 9.19
N ASN A 167 18.80 24.08 9.92
CA ASN A 167 17.36 24.32 10.14
C ASN A 167 17.02 24.79 11.56
N TRP A 168 17.87 24.52 12.56
CA TRP A 168 17.69 25.01 13.93
C TRP A 168 18.82 25.97 14.34
N GLU A 169 18.46 27.12 14.91
CA GLU A 169 19.43 27.98 15.61
C GLU A 169 19.71 27.47 17.03
N VAL A 170 18.67 26.98 17.71
CA VAL A 170 18.72 26.36 19.04
C VAL A 170 17.72 25.22 19.06
N ALA A 171 18.12 24.05 19.59
CA ALA A 171 17.24 22.91 19.80
C ALA A 171 17.55 22.28 21.16
N ARG A 172 16.69 22.54 22.16
CA ARG A 172 16.87 22.00 23.52
C ARG A 172 16.62 20.49 23.57
N THR A 173 15.73 20.00 22.73
CA THR A 173 15.42 18.59 22.55
C THR A 173 16.05 18.11 21.25
N ALA A 174 16.59 16.90 21.22
CA ALA A 174 16.99 16.20 20.00
C ALA A 174 16.54 14.74 20.07
N VAL A 175 16.24 14.15 18.92
CA VAL A 175 16.01 12.71 18.81
C VAL A 175 17.26 12.08 18.20
N VAL A 176 17.77 11.02 18.81
CA VAL A 176 18.93 10.28 18.30
C VAL A 176 18.52 8.85 18.03
N ALA A 177 18.60 8.42 16.78
CA ALA A 177 18.38 7.02 16.39
C ALA A 177 19.70 6.25 16.29
N VAL A 178 19.70 5.00 16.73
CA VAL A 178 20.82 4.08 16.56
C VAL A 178 20.62 3.28 15.28
N VAL A 179 21.49 3.48 14.31
CA VAL A 179 21.44 2.82 13.00
C VAL A 179 22.84 2.47 12.53
N ASP A 180 22.99 1.32 11.86
CA ASP A 180 24.22 0.97 11.18
C ASP A 180 24.12 1.32 9.68
N PRO A 181 24.72 2.44 9.23
CA PRO A 181 24.67 2.85 7.83
C PRO A 181 25.56 1.97 6.92
N SER A 182 26.34 1.03 7.48
CA SER A 182 27.27 0.17 6.74
C SER A 182 26.70 -1.20 6.37
N VAL A 183 25.42 -1.43 6.66
CA VAL A 183 24.69 -2.64 6.23
C VAL A 183 24.74 -2.79 4.71
N SER A 184 24.69 -4.03 4.25
CA SER A 184 24.80 -4.40 2.84
C SER A 184 23.98 -5.66 2.59
N PRO A 185 23.55 -5.94 1.35
CA PRO A 185 22.73 -7.12 1.07
C PRO A 185 23.41 -8.40 1.56
N MET A 186 22.65 -9.23 2.29
CA MET A 186 23.08 -10.56 2.69
C MET A 186 22.71 -11.61 1.63
N ASP A 187 23.37 -12.76 1.68
CA ASP A 187 23.09 -13.92 0.82
C ASP A 187 23.31 -15.22 1.63
N ASP A 188 22.85 -15.20 2.88
CA ASP A 188 23.01 -16.32 3.80
C ASP A 188 21.98 -17.40 3.46
N VAL A 189 22.43 -18.60 3.12
CA VAL A 189 21.54 -19.69 2.71
C VAL A 189 21.20 -20.57 3.91
N VAL A 190 19.90 -20.66 4.20
CA VAL A 190 19.35 -21.61 5.16
C VAL A 190 18.92 -22.85 4.39
N THR A 191 19.29 -24.03 4.89
CA THR A 191 18.89 -25.32 4.31
C THR A 191 18.47 -26.27 5.42
N GLY A 192 17.49 -27.12 5.13
CA GLY A 192 17.06 -28.14 6.05
C GLY A 192 16.30 -29.27 5.38
N ASN A 193 15.96 -30.27 6.18
CA ASN A 193 15.33 -31.48 5.72
C ASN A 193 14.47 -32.09 6.83
N VAL A 194 13.26 -32.52 6.48
CA VAL A 194 12.38 -33.27 7.35
C VAL A 194 11.85 -34.51 6.64
N SER A 195 11.86 -35.65 7.32
CA SER A 195 11.22 -36.88 6.84
C SER A 195 9.91 -37.12 7.57
N GLY A 196 8.95 -37.73 6.87
CA GLY A 196 7.66 -38.07 7.44
C GLY A 196 6.99 -39.24 6.74
N THR A 197 5.82 -39.62 7.24
CA THR A 197 5.00 -40.70 6.69
C THR A 197 3.56 -40.22 6.54
N VAL A 198 3.02 -40.30 5.32
CA VAL A 198 1.59 -40.08 5.08
C VAL A 198 0.83 -41.26 5.68
N PRO A 199 -0.20 -41.03 6.52
CA PRO A 199 -0.94 -42.11 7.16
C PRO A 199 -1.79 -42.89 6.16
N ALA A 200 -2.13 -44.16 6.48
CA ALA A 200 -3.01 -45.01 5.69
C ALA A 200 -4.49 -44.57 5.74
N VAL A 201 -4.77 -43.37 5.23
CA VAL A 201 -6.09 -42.74 5.17
C VAL A 201 -6.47 -42.63 3.70
N GLY A 202 -7.50 -43.37 3.29
CA GLY A 202 -8.03 -43.31 1.93
C GLY A 202 -8.98 -42.13 1.72
N THR A 203 -9.39 -41.92 0.48
CA THR A 203 -10.38 -40.88 0.14
C THR A 203 -11.76 -41.27 0.66
N VAL A 204 -12.45 -40.30 1.26
CA VAL A 204 -13.88 -40.39 1.57
C VAL A 204 -14.61 -39.31 0.80
N GLY A 205 -15.61 -39.71 0.03
CA GLY A 205 -16.43 -38.78 -0.73
C GLY A 205 -17.91 -38.91 -0.40
N GLY A 206 -18.68 -37.93 -0.87
CA GLY A 206 -20.12 -37.91 -0.76
C GLY A 206 -20.77 -37.17 -1.92
N GLU A 207 -22.09 -37.27 -1.98
CA GLU A 207 -22.91 -36.64 -3.02
C GLU A 207 -24.08 -35.92 -2.39
N PHE A 208 -24.34 -34.71 -2.89
CA PHE A 208 -25.53 -33.94 -2.60
C PHE A 208 -26.29 -33.67 -3.90
N SER A 209 -27.60 -33.73 -3.86
CA SER A 209 -28.44 -33.22 -4.96
C SER A 209 -29.38 -32.17 -4.42
N GLY A 210 -29.65 -31.16 -5.25
CA GLY A 210 -30.53 -30.08 -4.88
C GLY A 210 -31.13 -29.39 -6.09
N SER A 211 -31.94 -28.39 -5.79
CA SER A 211 -32.51 -27.51 -6.79
C SER A 211 -32.52 -26.09 -6.26
N ILE A 212 -32.04 -25.16 -7.06
CA ILE A 212 -32.06 -23.74 -6.72
C ILE A 212 -32.91 -23.00 -7.74
N GLU A 213 -33.88 -22.24 -7.23
CA GLU A 213 -34.60 -21.26 -8.05
C GLU A 213 -33.69 -20.06 -8.29
N PRO A 214 -33.71 -19.45 -9.48
CA PRO A 214 -32.93 -18.24 -9.74
C PRO A 214 -33.24 -17.16 -8.71
N SER A 215 -32.23 -16.78 -7.96
CA SER A 215 -32.29 -15.74 -6.94
C SER A 215 -30.87 -15.34 -6.56
N PHE A 216 -30.71 -14.11 -6.09
CA PHE A 216 -29.42 -13.52 -5.75
C PHE A 216 -29.09 -13.60 -4.26
N HIS A 217 -30.08 -14.00 -3.45
CA HIS A 217 -29.95 -14.15 -2.00
C HIS A 217 -30.15 -15.58 -1.54
N SER A 218 -30.75 -16.43 -2.38
CA SER A 218 -30.89 -17.83 -2.01
C SER A 218 -29.57 -18.54 -2.27
N GLU A 219 -29.07 -19.20 -1.23
CA GLU A 219 -28.10 -20.26 -1.36
C GLU A 219 -28.80 -21.58 -1.10
N SER A 220 -28.38 -22.62 -1.82
CA SER A 220 -28.76 -23.99 -1.49
C SER A 220 -27.55 -24.70 -0.93
N SER A 221 -27.57 -24.88 0.39
CA SER A 221 -26.41 -25.25 1.20
C SER A 221 -26.48 -26.68 1.72
N HIS A 222 -25.36 -27.37 1.64
CA HIS A 222 -25.20 -28.75 2.09
C HIS A 222 -24.04 -28.84 3.06
N ASN A 223 -24.31 -29.33 4.27
CA ASN A 223 -23.30 -29.46 5.32
C ASN A 223 -22.68 -30.85 5.31
N PHE A 224 -21.40 -30.93 5.63
CA PHE A 224 -20.65 -32.16 5.86
C PHE A 224 -19.58 -31.93 6.92
N ASP A 225 -19.03 -33.02 7.47
CA ASP A 225 -17.97 -32.96 8.47
C ASP A 225 -16.64 -33.45 7.87
N VAL A 226 -15.58 -32.72 8.15
CA VAL A 226 -14.21 -33.05 7.77
C VAL A 226 -13.42 -33.43 9.02
N GLY A 227 -12.95 -34.68 9.09
CA GLY A 227 -12.11 -35.15 10.20
C GLY A 227 -10.64 -34.70 10.09
N ASP A 228 -9.94 -34.68 11.24
CA ASP A 228 -8.54 -34.21 11.37
C ASP A 228 -7.55 -34.90 10.42
N GLN A 229 -7.87 -36.13 9.98
CA GLN A 229 -7.04 -36.91 9.07
C GLN A 229 -7.05 -36.42 7.62
N TYR A 230 -8.01 -35.57 7.24
CA TYR A 230 -8.12 -35.03 5.88
C TYR A 230 -7.48 -33.64 5.80
N LYS A 231 -6.80 -33.39 4.68
CA LYS A 231 -6.01 -32.18 4.44
C LYS A 231 -6.46 -31.42 3.21
N PHE A 232 -7.25 -32.02 2.35
CA PHE A 232 -7.71 -31.38 1.12
C PHE A 232 -9.13 -31.80 0.78
N VAL A 233 -9.92 -30.84 0.29
CA VAL A 233 -11.29 -31.02 -0.17
C VAL A 233 -11.37 -30.62 -1.63
N GLN A 234 -11.92 -31.50 -2.45
CA GLN A 234 -12.33 -31.18 -3.81
C GLN A 234 -13.83 -31.39 -3.91
N ALA A 235 -14.55 -30.39 -4.44
CA ALA A 235 -15.95 -30.49 -4.76
C ALA A 235 -16.17 -30.14 -6.24
N VAL A 236 -17.11 -30.84 -6.86
CA VAL A 236 -17.51 -30.68 -8.25
C VAL A 236 -19.01 -30.53 -8.31
N LEU A 237 -19.46 -29.39 -8.81
CA LEU A 237 -20.86 -29.05 -9.05
C LEU A 237 -21.20 -29.32 -10.52
N GLU A 238 -22.22 -30.14 -10.75
CA GLU A 238 -22.79 -30.39 -12.07
C GLU A 238 -24.27 -30.03 -12.07
N TRP A 239 -24.80 -29.52 -13.18
CA TRP A 239 -26.24 -29.28 -13.31
C TRP A 239 -26.81 -29.68 -14.67
N SER A 240 -28.11 -29.99 -14.67
CA SER A 240 -28.78 -30.52 -15.86
C SER A 240 -29.15 -29.43 -16.88
N THR A 241 -28.98 -29.74 -18.16
CA THR A 241 -29.35 -28.88 -19.30
C THR A 241 -30.35 -29.60 -20.24
N PRO A 242 -31.67 -29.52 -19.99
CA PRO A 242 -32.64 -30.09 -20.93
C PRO A 242 -32.70 -29.28 -22.23
N GLY A 243 -32.31 -29.86 -23.37
CA GLY A 243 -32.68 -29.37 -24.70
C GLY A 243 -31.67 -29.64 -25.84
N PRO A 244 -32.08 -29.51 -27.11
CA PRO A 244 -31.26 -29.83 -28.28
C PRO A 244 -30.19 -28.78 -28.63
N PHE A 245 -30.13 -27.65 -27.91
CA PHE A 245 -29.20 -26.54 -28.16
C PHE A 245 -28.59 -26.01 -26.85
N PRO A 246 -27.50 -26.61 -26.35
CA PRO A 246 -26.90 -26.29 -25.05
C PRO A 246 -26.64 -24.80 -24.85
N GLY A 247 -26.11 -24.08 -25.85
CA GLY A 247 -25.83 -22.64 -25.75
C GLY A 247 -27.05 -21.71 -25.75
N LEU A 248 -28.26 -22.20 -26.07
CA LEU A 248 -29.50 -21.40 -26.05
C LEU A 248 -30.36 -21.69 -24.81
N THR A 249 -30.28 -22.92 -24.25
CA THR A 249 -30.98 -23.35 -23.03
C THR A 249 -30.24 -23.00 -21.74
N GLN A 250 -29.00 -22.50 -21.83
CA GLN A 250 -28.15 -22.04 -20.71
C GLN A 250 -28.51 -20.67 -20.15
N ARG A 251 -29.25 -19.84 -20.90
CA ARG A 251 -29.49 -18.44 -20.52
C ARG A 251 -30.30 -18.34 -19.22
N GLY A 252 -29.66 -17.87 -18.14
CA GLY A 252 -30.28 -17.70 -16.83
C GLY A 252 -30.45 -18.99 -16.03
N LYS A 253 -29.51 -19.94 -16.13
CA LYS A 253 -29.40 -21.12 -15.25
C LYS A 253 -27.95 -21.41 -14.84
N GLU A 254 -27.22 -20.34 -14.59
CA GLU A 254 -25.79 -20.40 -14.31
C GLU A 254 -25.59 -20.50 -12.81
N LEU A 255 -24.86 -21.52 -12.38
CA LEU A 255 -24.61 -21.81 -10.98
C LEU A 255 -23.13 -21.64 -10.68
N GLY A 256 -22.85 -21.29 -9.43
CA GLY A 256 -21.52 -21.29 -8.84
C GLY A 256 -21.52 -22.05 -7.53
N MET A 257 -20.35 -22.56 -7.14
CA MET A 257 -20.16 -23.26 -5.88
C MET A 257 -19.19 -22.51 -4.97
N HIS A 258 -19.55 -22.39 -3.70
CA HIS A 258 -18.69 -21.86 -2.64
C HIS A 258 -18.46 -22.94 -1.57
N LEU A 259 -17.23 -23.05 -1.08
CA LEU A 259 -16.90 -23.88 0.08
C LEU A 259 -16.65 -23.01 1.30
N TYR A 260 -17.20 -23.43 2.44
CA TYR A 260 -17.06 -22.75 3.72
C TYR A 260 -16.52 -23.69 4.80
N GLN A 261 -15.70 -23.11 5.69
CA GLN A 261 -15.27 -23.68 6.97
C GLN A 261 -15.88 -22.85 8.09
N GLY A 262 -16.89 -23.39 8.79
CA GLY A 262 -17.76 -22.56 9.62
C GLY A 262 -18.39 -21.42 8.81
N GLU A 263 -18.15 -20.18 9.22
CA GLU A 263 -18.65 -18.97 8.53
C GLU A 263 -17.68 -18.42 7.47
N ILE A 264 -16.45 -18.94 7.39
CA ILE A 264 -15.41 -18.42 6.48
C ILE A 264 -15.53 -19.10 5.12
N MET A 265 -15.70 -18.31 4.06
CA MET A 265 -15.59 -18.81 2.68
C MET A 265 -14.13 -19.09 2.35
N VAL A 266 -13.81 -20.32 1.96
CA VAL A 266 -12.42 -20.77 1.73
C VAL A 266 -12.11 -21.06 0.27
N ALA A 267 -13.14 -21.24 -0.56
CA ALA A 267 -13.02 -21.37 -2.01
C ALA A 267 -14.32 -20.95 -2.71
N LEU A 268 -14.20 -20.49 -3.95
CA LEU A 268 -15.30 -20.11 -4.82
C LEU A 268 -15.12 -20.68 -6.24
N SER A 269 -16.18 -20.61 -7.03
CA SER A 269 -16.24 -21.03 -8.43
C SER A 269 -15.03 -20.55 -9.23
N THR A 270 -14.28 -21.49 -9.81
CA THR A 270 -13.09 -21.16 -10.62
C THR A 270 -13.38 -21.22 -12.11
N GLU A 271 -14.53 -21.75 -12.51
CA GLU A 271 -14.85 -22.02 -13.91
C GLU A 271 -15.75 -20.94 -14.50
N TRP A 272 -15.30 -20.34 -15.61
CA TRP A 272 -16.21 -19.56 -16.43
C TRP A 272 -17.07 -20.52 -17.26
N ASN A 273 -18.21 -20.89 -16.70
CA ASN A 273 -19.23 -21.78 -17.26
C ASN A 273 -19.60 -21.52 -18.74
N ALA A 274 -19.43 -20.29 -19.26
CA ALA A 274 -19.58 -19.94 -20.66
C ALA A 274 -18.64 -20.73 -21.59
N PHE A 275 -17.49 -21.17 -21.06
CA PHE A 275 -16.49 -21.99 -21.76
C PHE A 275 -16.50 -23.44 -21.27
N SER A 276 -16.69 -23.67 -19.97
CA SER A 276 -16.53 -24.99 -19.33
C SER A 276 -17.80 -25.85 -19.32
N GLY A 277 -18.97 -25.26 -19.61
CA GLY A 277 -20.26 -25.97 -19.61
C GLY A 277 -20.92 -25.98 -18.22
N PRO A 278 -21.92 -26.86 -17.98
CA PRO A 278 -22.67 -26.92 -16.72
C PRO A 278 -21.91 -27.68 -15.63
N LEU A 279 -20.68 -27.25 -15.40
CA LEU A 279 -19.70 -27.82 -14.49
C LEU A 279 -18.99 -26.67 -13.79
N ASP A 280 -18.80 -26.81 -12.49
CA ASP A 280 -17.98 -25.91 -11.68
C ASP A 280 -17.19 -26.72 -10.65
N THR A 281 -16.00 -26.28 -10.31
CA THR A 281 -15.12 -26.98 -9.36
C THR A 281 -14.65 -26.00 -8.30
N ALA A 282 -14.63 -26.44 -7.04
CA ALA A 282 -14.04 -25.70 -5.96
C ALA A 282 -13.13 -26.64 -5.16
N GLN A 283 -11.93 -26.17 -4.85
CA GLN A 283 -10.92 -26.93 -4.13
C GLN A 283 -10.37 -26.08 -2.99
N SER A 284 -10.10 -26.71 -1.86
CA SER A 284 -9.55 -26.00 -0.71
C SER A 284 -8.76 -26.94 0.19
N PHE A 285 -7.67 -26.42 0.75
CA PHE A 285 -7.01 -27.04 1.89
C PHE A 285 -7.90 -26.98 3.15
N VAL A 286 -7.74 -27.97 4.03
CA VAL A 286 -8.48 -28.03 5.31
C VAL A 286 -7.78 -27.19 6.38
N TYR A 287 -8.11 -25.89 6.47
CA TYR A 287 -7.53 -25.00 7.50
C TYR A 287 -7.96 -25.46 8.91
N THR A 288 -9.25 -25.75 9.10
CA THR A 288 -9.79 -26.27 10.37
C THR A 288 -10.69 -27.50 10.13
N PRO A 289 -10.43 -28.64 10.80
CA PRO A 289 -11.36 -29.77 10.81
C PRO A 289 -12.69 -29.43 11.49
N GLY A 290 -13.74 -30.18 11.18
CA GLY A 290 -15.07 -30.03 11.76
C GLY A 290 -16.14 -29.71 10.70
N PRO A 291 -17.10 -28.81 10.99
CA PRO A 291 -18.25 -28.58 10.13
C PRO A 291 -17.89 -27.73 8.91
N TRP A 292 -18.29 -28.22 7.74
CA TRP A 292 -18.12 -27.58 6.44
C TRP A 292 -19.45 -27.43 5.72
N ARG A 293 -19.50 -26.50 4.78
CA ARG A 293 -20.67 -26.24 3.94
C ARG A 293 -20.27 -26.04 2.49
N ALA A 294 -20.93 -26.77 1.59
CA ALA A 294 -20.93 -26.49 0.16
C ALA A 294 -22.21 -25.74 -0.18
N ALA A 295 -22.08 -24.48 -0.61
CA ALA A 295 -23.20 -23.65 -1.01
C ALA A 295 -23.25 -23.52 -2.53
N VAL A 296 -24.43 -23.72 -3.10
CA VAL A 296 -24.69 -23.44 -4.51
C VAL A 296 -25.41 -22.10 -4.60
N VAL A 297 -24.85 -21.21 -5.40
CA VAL A 297 -25.41 -19.89 -5.69
C VAL A 297 -25.72 -19.79 -7.17
N PHE A 298 -26.58 -18.86 -7.51
CA PHE A 298 -26.90 -18.54 -8.89
C PHE A 298 -25.98 -17.41 -9.38
N ILE A 299 -25.24 -17.62 -10.47
CA ILE A 299 -24.38 -16.60 -11.10
C ILE A 299 -25.13 -15.91 -12.24
N PRO A 300 -25.40 -14.61 -12.13
CA PRO A 300 -25.99 -13.80 -13.20
C PRO A 300 -24.96 -13.34 -14.26
N THR A 301 -25.17 -13.65 -15.55
CA THR A 301 -24.10 -13.45 -16.55
C THR A 301 -24.38 -12.63 -17.80
N MET A 302 -25.60 -12.18 -18.12
CA MET A 302 -25.84 -11.09 -19.10
C MET A 302 -27.32 -10.63 -19.15
N GLY A 303 -27.54 -9.38 -19.59
CA GLY A 303 -28.85 -8.73 -19.69
C GLY A 303 -29.80 -9.28 -20.78
N PHE A 304 -31.11 -9.17 -20.53
CA PHE A 304 -32.19 -9.61 -21.43
C PHE A 304 -32.41 -8.71 -22.66
N ASN A 305 -31.72 -7.57 -22.74
CA ASN A 305 -31.94 -6.54 -23.75
C ASN A 305 -30.74 -6.46 -24.72
N ALA A 306 -30.72 -7.35 -25.72
CA ALA A 306 -30.11 -6.95 -26.97
C ALA A 306 -30.93 -5.76 -27.52
N PRO A 307 -30.31 -4.62 -27.88
CA PRO A 307 -31.03 -3.49 -28.44
C PRO A 307 -31.63 -3.92 -29.78
N GLY A 308 -32.95 -4.14 -29.82
CA GLY A 308 -33.66 -4.53 -31.05
C GLY A 308 -34.90 -5.41 -30.90
N TYR A 309 -35.31 -5.82 -29.70
CA TYR A 309 -36.52 -6.65 -29.53
C TYR A 309 -37.52 -6.03 -28.53
N ASP A 310 -38.29 -5.07 -29.02
CA ASP A 310 -39.54 -4.62 -28.37
C ASP A 310 -40.62 -5.70 -28.54
N GLY A 311 -40.64 -6.66 -27.62
CA GLY A 311 -41.64 -7.73 -27.53
C GLY A 311 -42.12 -7.90 -26.09
N PRO A 312 -43.38 -8.35 -25.89
CA PRO A 312 -44.16 -8.10 -24.69
C PRO A 312 -43.54 -8.72 -23.42
N SER A 313 -43.60 -7.94 -22.34
CA SER A 313 -43.44 -8.30 -20.92
C SER A 313 -43.03 -9.75 -20.64
N TYR A 314 -41.74 -9.94 -20.37
CA TYR A 314 -41.08 -11.20 -20.05
C TYR A 314 -41.43 -11.81 -18.68
N ALA A 315 -42.56 -11.43 -18.07
CA ALA A 315 -43.10 -12.04 -16.85
C ALA A 315 -43.58 -13.50 -17.02
N SER A 316 -43.22 -14.18 -18.11
CA SER A 316 -43.66 -15.55 -18.42
C SER A 316 -42.57 -16.48 -18.93
N ARG A 317 -41.28 -16.14 -18.80
CA ARG A 317 -40.25 -17.19 -18.84
C ARG A 317 -40.09 -17.74 -17.44
N VAL A 318 -40.83 -18.82 -17.18
CA VAL A 318 -40.61 -19.72 -16.04
C VAL A 318 -39.15 -20.16 -16.12
N PHE A 319 -38.28 -19.51 -15.36
CA PHE A 319 -37.00 -20.10 -15.03
C PHE A 319 -37.31 -21.26 -14.09
N GLU A 320 -37.32 -22.48 -14.60
CA GLU A 320 -37.44 -23.65 -13.75
C GLU A 320 -36.15 -23.79 -12.93
N ALA A 321 -36.29 -24.13 -11.64
CA ALA A 321 -35.16 -24.47 -10.77
C ALA A 321 -34.07 -25.25 -11.49
N ALA A 322 -32.82 -24.83 -11.29
CA ALA A 322 -31.66 -25.57 -11.76
C ALA A 322 -31.45 -26.77 -10.84
N GLN A 323 -31.62 -27.98 -11.37
CA GLN A 323 -31.31 -29.22 -10.67
C GLN A 323 -29.82 -29.48 -10.79
N TYR A 324 -29.18 -29.69 -9.64
CA TYR A 324 -27.74 -29.83 -9.55
C TYR A 324 -27.34 -31.01 -8.66
N THR A 325 -26.11 -31.47 -8.85
CA THR A 325 -25.42 -32.46 -8.01
C THR A 325 -24.06 -31.92 -7.63
N ILE A 326 -23.70 -32.04 -6.36
CA ILE A 326 -22.34 -31.78 -5.86
C ILE A 326 -21.75 -33.13 -5.49
N THR A 327 -20.61 -33.48 -6.07
CA THR A 327 -19.76 -34.58 -5.59
C THR A 327 -18.57 -33.98 -4.87
N TYR A 328 -18.18 -34.53 -3.73
CA TYR A 328 -17.00 -34.07 -3.02
C TYR A 328 -16.14 -35.25 -2.57
N ASP A 329 -14.84 -35.01 -2.50
CA ASP A 329 -13.81 -35.93 -2.05
C ASP A 329 -12.93 -35.27 -0.98
N LEU A 330 -12.69 -36.00 0.10
CA LEU A 330 -11.79 -35.64 1.20
C LEU A 330 -10.53 -36.50 1.11
N PHE A 331 -9.38 -35.85 0.96
CA PHE A 331 -8.10 -36.52 0.80
C PHE A 331 -7.32 -36.51 2.11
N GLY A 332 -6.83 -37.69 2.50
CA GLY A 332 -6.00 -37.87 3.68
C GLY A 332 -4.66 -37.16 3.56
N GLY A 333 -3.98 -36.89 4.67
CA GLY A 333 -2.64 -36.31 4.63
C GLY A 333 -2.03 -36.09 6.00
N VAL A 334 -0.86 -35.46 6.01
CA VAL A 334 -0.14 -35.10 7.23
C VAL A 334 0.37 -33.67 7.13
N ASP A 335 0.31 -32.96 8.25
CA ASP A 335 0.92 -31.64 8.43
C ASP A 335 2.23 -31.78 9.17
N MET A 336 3.23 -31.04 8.74
CA MET A 336 4.58 -31.07 9.29
C MET A 336 5.12 -29.64 9.40
N PRO A 337 5.45 -29.16 10.61
CA PRO A 337 6.07 -27.86 10.76
C PRO A 337 7.46 -27.88 10.12
N ILE A 338 7.80 -26.79 9.42
CA ILE A 338 9.17 -26.54 8.97
C ILE A 338 9.94 -26.03 10.21
N PRO A 339 11.04 -26.70 10.64
CA PRO A 339 11.70 -26.39 11.90
C PRO A 339 12.36 -25.01 11.96
N ASP A 340 12.92 -24.56 10.84
CA ASP A 340 13.61 -23.28 10.75
C ASP A 340 12.60 -22.15 10.45
N VAL A 341 12.79 -21.01 11.12
CA VAL A 341 11.98 -19.81 10.94
C VAL A 341 12.75 -18.86 10.02
N PRO A 342 12.20 -18.48 8.85
CA PRO A 342 12.86 -17.50 7.99
C PRO A 342 13.05 -16.17 8.71
N ALA A 343 14.20 -15.52 8.53
CA ALA A 343 14.38 -14.13 8.95
C ALA A 343 13.64 -13.14 8.03
N ALA A 344 13.68 -11.86 8.37
CA ALA A 344 13.20 -10.80 7.48
C ALA A 344 14.00 -10.81 6.16
N GLY A 345 13.33 -10.54 5.04
CA GLY A 345 13.96 -10.60 3.72
C GLY A 345 14.30 -12.02 3.25
N ALA A 346 13.59 -13.05 3.70
CA ALA A 346 13.78 -14.40 3.17
C ALA A 346 13.25 -14.54 1.73
N ARG A 347 14.14 -14.86 0.80
CA ARG A 347 13.90 -14.91 -0.65
C ARG A 347 14.20 -16.28 -1.24
N ASN A 348 13.71 -16.51 -2.47
CA ASN A 348 14.10 -17.63 -3.33
C ASN A 348 13.92 -19.00 -2.65
N ALA A 349 12.83 -19.17 -1.90
CA ALA A 349 12.60 -20.40 -1.16
C ALA A 349 12.24 -21.55 -2.12
N ARG A 350 12.90 -22.69 -1.94
CA ARG A 350 12.66 -23.93 -2.68
C ARG A 350 12.25 -25.03 -1.71
N PHE A 351 11.21 -25.76 -2.04
CA PHE A 351 10.73 -26.93 -1.30
C PHE A 351 10.70 -28.14 -2.23
N THR A 352 11.43 -29.20 -1.89
CA THR A 352 11.50 -30.42 -2.69
C THR A 352 10.97 -31.61 -1.90
N LEU A 353 9.81 -32.12 -2.29
CA LEU A 353 9.22 -33.34 -1.73
C LEU A 353 9.62 -34.53 -2.60
N THR A 354 10.12 -35.61 -1.99
CA THR A 354 10.43 -36.88 -2.67
C THR A 354 9.83 -38.07 -1.93
N TRP A 355 9.45 -39.11 -2.69
CA TRP A 355 8.89 -40.35 -2.14
C TRP A 355 9.08 -41.52 -3.12
N GLU A 356 8.92 -42.74 -2.62
CA GLU A 356 9.00 -43.96 -3.42
C GLU A 356 7.63 -44.65 -3.59
N GLY A 357 7.57 -45.68 -4.45
CA GLY A 357 6.43 -46.60 -4.49
C GLY A 357 5.28 -46.24 -5.44
N GLY A 358 5.45 -45.25 -6.31
CA GLY A 358 4.47 -44.93 -7.36
C GLY A 358 3.13 -44.39 -6.84
N ARG A 359 3.13 -43.88 -5.60
CA ARG A 359 2.01 -43.15 -4.98
C ARG A 359 1.82 -41.79 -5.65
N GLU A 360 0.63 -41.23 -5.60
CA GLU A 360 0.36 -39.84 -5.99
C GLU A 360 0.21 -38.98 -4.72
N LEU A 361 1.27 -38.24 -4.39
CA LEU A 361 1.28 -37.32 -3.25
C LEU A 361 1.26 -35.87 -3.74
N GLY A 362 0.55 -35.00 -3.05
CA GLY A 362 0.59 -33.54 -3.25
C GLY A 362 1.44 -32.86 -2.19
N LEU A 363 2.04 -31.72 -2.53
CA LEU A 363 2.73 -30.84 -1.59
C LEU A 363 2.01 -29.50 -1.52
N LEU A 364 1.80 -28.99 -0.31
CA LEU A 364 1.27 -27.66 -0.10
C LEU A 364 2.05 -26.98 1.03
N ILE A 365 2.51 -25.75 0.81
CA ILE A 365 3.20 -24.95 1.82
C ILE A 365 2.23 -23.89 2.34
N ARG A 366 2.16 -23.77 3.66
CA ARG A 366 1.26 -22.86 4.38
C ARG A 366 2.05 -21.87 5.21
N GLY A 367 1.61 -20.62 5.14
CA GLY A 367 2.09 -19.56 6.02
C GLY A 367 1.52 -19.67 7.44
N PRO A 368 1.93 -18.76 8.34
CA PRO A 368 1.57 -18.85 9.76
C PRO A 368 0.08 -18.69 10.10
N SER A 369 -0.72 -17.99 9.27
CA SER A 369 -2.18 -17.96 9.43
C SER A 369 -2.88 -19.16 8.81
N GLY A 370 -2.11 -20.08 8.22
CA GLY A 370 -2.60 -21.27 7.55
C GLY A 370 -2.85 -21.06 6.05
N GLN A 371 -2.72 -19.84 5.53
CA GLN A 371 -2.90 -19.50 4.13
C GLN A 371 -1.99 -20.32 3.21
N GLU A 372 -2.52 -20.78 2.08
CA GLU A 372 -1.73 -21.47 1.06
C GLU A 372 -0.84 -20.47 0.32
N ILE A 373 0.49 -20.68 0.36
CA ILE A 373 1.46 -19.83 -0.37
C ILE A 373 1.90 -20.46 -1.71
N ALA A 374 1.93 -21.79 -1.76
CA ALA A 374 2.30 -22.55 -2.94
C ALA A 374 1.82 -23.99 -2.81
N SER A 375 1.45 -24.59 -3.94
CA SER A 375 0.99 -25.97 -3.98
C SER A 375 1.38 -26.66 -5.28
N ALA A 376 1.64 -27.96 -5.17
CA ALA A 376 1.80 -28.90 -6.26
C ALA A 376 0.72 -29.97 -6.07
N ILE A 377 -0.48 -29.66 -6.58
CA ILE A 377 -1.67 -30.51 -6.50
C ILE A 377 -2.13 -30.74 -7.94
N GLY A 378 -2.00 -31.98 -8.43
CA GLY A 378 -2.40 -32.39 -9.77
C GLY A 378 -1.24 -32.74 -10.71
N GLY A 379 -1.49 -33.74 -11.57
CA GLY A 379 -0.52 -34.27 -12.53
C GLY A 379 0.29 -35.43 -11.96
N ALA A 380 0.36 -36.55 -12.70
CA ALA A 380 1.17 -37.70 -12.30
C ALA A 380 2.66 -37.36 -12.37
N SER A 381 3.21 -36.84 -11.26
CA SER A 381 4.64 -36.62 -11.09
C SER A 381 5.21 -37.79 -10.28
N PRO A 382 5.95 -38.73 -10.90
CA PRO A 382 6.42 -39.91 -10.20
C PRO A 382 7.51 -39.55 -9.17
N GLY A 383 7.15 -39.56 -7.89
CA GLY A 383 8.09 -39.58 -6.77
C GLY A 383 8.77 -38.25 -6.43
N ARG A 384 8.38 -37.13 -7.06
CA ARG A 384 8.96 -35.81 -6.77
C ARG A 384 8.02 -34.64 -7.08
N HIS A 385 7.99 -33.67 -6.18
CA HIS A 385 7.48 -32.32 -6.39
C HIS A 385 8.52 -31.28 -5.99
N GLU A 386 8.50 -30.14 -6.69
CA GLU A 386 9.35 -29.00 -6.39
C GLU A 386 8.50 -27.74 -6.46
N LEU A 387 8.59 -26.91 -5.43
CA LEU A 387 7.90 -25.63 -5.32
C LEU A 387 8.92 -24.52 -5.13
N GLU A 388 8.77 -23.45 -5.90
CA GLU A 388 9.52 -22.21 -5.74
C GLU A 388 8.59 -21.11 -5.24
N VAL A 389 9.04 -20.40 -4.22
CA VAL A 389 8.33 -19.31 -3.56
C VAL A 389 9.28 -18.12 -3.51
N ALA A 390 8.90 -17.01 -4.13
CA ALA A 390 9.79 -15.86 -4.27
C ALA A 390 10.19 -15.24 -2.93
N GLU A 391 9.28 -15.26 -1.94
CA GLU A 391 9.46 -14.62 -0.64
C GLU A 391 8.77 -15.41 0.48
N LEU A 392 9.38 -15.43 1.66
CA LEU A 392 8.78 -15.85 2.91
C LEU A 392 8.87 -14.69 3.92
N GLY A 393 7.83 -14.51 4.73
CA GLY A 393 7.86 -13.60 5.88
C GLY A 393 8.46 -14.29 7.11
N ASN A 394 8.73 -13.52 8.16
CA ASN A 394 9.44 -14.02 9.36
C ASN A 394 8.56 -14.83 10.34
N GLY A 395 7.95 -15.92 9.87
CA GLY A 395 7.04 -16.75 10.66
C GLY A 395 7.21 -18.24 10.46
N MET A 396 6.48 -19.03 11.26
CA MET A 396 6.53 -20.50 11.17
C MET A 396 5.68 -21.03 10.02
N TYR A 397 6.31 -21.77 9.11
CA TYR A 397 5.66 -22.40 7.97
C TYR A 397 5.32 -23.87 8.23
N THR A 398 4.30 -24.37 7.53
CA THR A 398 3.90 -25.78 7.59
C THR A 398 3.85 -26.37 6.19
N ALA A 399 4.43 -27.55 6.03
CA ALA A 399 4.24 -28.35 4.83
C ALA A 399 3.14 -29.39 5.07
N SER A 400 2.20 -29.47 4.13
CA SER A 400 1.13 -30.45 4.10
C SER A 400 1.37 -31.42 2.95
N VAL A 401 1.50 -32.71 3.27
CA VAL A 401 1.65 -33.78 2.28
C VAL A 401 0.34 -34.55 2.16
N ILE A 402 -0.23 -34.54 0.97
CA ILE A 402 -1.61 -34.98 0.70
C ILE A 402 -1.58 -36.30 -0.07
N ASN A 403 -2.43 -37.25 0.30
CA ASN A 403 -2.63 -38.51 -0.41
C ASN A 403 -3.67 -38.34 -1.53
N LEU A 404 -3.21 -38.06 -2.75
CA LEU A 404 -4.09 -37.77 -3.90
C LEU A 404 -4.59 -39.02 -4.62
N ASP A 405 -3.89 -40.16 -4.53
CA ASP A 405 -4.36 -41.42 -5.14
C ASP A 405 -5.48 -42.13 -4.36
N GLY A 406 -5.79 -41.62 -3.16
CA GLY A 406 -6.90 -42.05 -2.32
C GLY A 406 -6.79 -43.47 -1.75
N GLN A 407 -5.66 -44.16 -1.92
CA GLN A 407 -5.46 -45.49 -1.34
C GLN A 407 -5.16 -45.38 0.15
N ALA A 408 -5.71 -46.28 0.97
CA ALA A 408 -5.38 -46.38 2.39
C ALA A 408 -4.05 -47.13 2.61
N VAL A 409 -2.94 -46.56 2.14
CA VAL A 409 -1.59 -47.14 2.24
C VAL A 409 -0.61 -46.05 2.69
N GLU A 410 0.23 -46.38 3.67
CA GLU A 410 1.28 -45.47 4.15
C GLU A 410 2.33 -45.21 3.07
N ALA A 411 2.89 -44.00 3.07
CA ALA A 411 3.97 -43.63 2.18
C ALA A 411 4.99 -42.76 2.92
N ASP A 412 6.23 -43.20 2.98
CA ASP A 412 7.34 -42.41 3.50
C ASP A 412 7.77 -41.36 2.48
N PHE A 413 8.16 -40.19 2.98
CA PHE A 413 8.61 -39.07 2.16
C PHE A 413 9.73 -38.30 2.86
N GLU A 414 10.43 -37.50 2.05
CA GLU A 414 11.47 -36.57 2.48
C GLU A 414 11.17 -35.20 1.88
N LEU A 415 11.22 -34.15 2.71
CA LEU A 415 11.05 -32.76 2.32
C LEU A 415 12.35 -32.01 2.60
N GLU A 416 13.02 -31.60 1.54
CA GLU A 416 14.15 -30.68 1.60
C GLU A 416 13.65 -29.25 1.40
N TYR A 417 14.24 -28.29 2.10
CA TYR A 417 13.97 -26.87 1.91
C TYR A 417 15.24 -26.05 1.93
N GLU A 418 15.23 -24.96 1.18
CA GLU A 418 16.26 -23.93 1.20
C GLU A 418 15.65 -22.54 0.96
N TRP A 419 16.26 -21.49 1.50
CA TRP A 419 15.97 -20.09 1.17
C TRP A 419 17.20 -19.23 1.48
N THR A 420 17.20 -18.01 0.96
CA THR A 420 18.26 -17.02 1.17
C THR A 420 17.76 -15.89 2.05
N GLU A 421 18.49 -15.53 3.10
CA GLU A 421 18.21 -14.38 3.96
C GLU A 421 19.01 -13.16 3.46
N THR A 422 18.30 -12.06 3.20
CA THR A 422 18.90 -10.85 2.60
C THR A 422 19.06 -9.67 3.56
N MET A 423 18.48 -9.74 4.77
CA MET A 423 18.54 -8.69 5.79
C MET A 423 18.96 -9.24 7.15
N SER A 424 19.74 -8.44 7.89
CA SER A 424 20.10 -8.77 9.28
C SER A 424 19.08 -8.22 10.29
N GLU A 425 18.96 -8.84 11.46
CA GLU A 425 18.16 -8.29 12.58
C GLU A 425 18.60 -6.87 12.96
N LEU A 426 19.91 -6.62 12.97
CA LEU A 426 20.49 -5.30 13.26
C LEU A 426 20.06 -4.23 12.24
N GLU A 427 19.99 -4.59 10.95
CA GLU A 427 19.49 -3.73 9.88
C GLU A 427 18.02 -3.40 10.10
N VAL A 428 17.18 -4.42 10.36
CA VAL A 428 15.74 -4.22 10.57
C VAL A 428 15.48 -3.32 11.77
N GLU A 429 16.04 -3.65 12.94
CA GLU A 429 15.84 -2.87 14.17
C GLU A 429 16.34 -1.43 14.04
N GLY A 430 17.50 -1.24 13.39
CA GLY A 430 18.09 0.08 13.18
C GLY A 430 17.25 0.96 12.24
N LEU A 431 16.77 0.41 11.13
CA LEU A 431 15.96 1.16 10.15
C LEU A 431 14.54 1.43 10.63
N VAL A 432 13.90 0.47 11.30
CA VAL A 432 12.60 0.68 11.96
C VAL A 432 12.72 1.77 13.02
N GLY A 433 13.75 1.69 13.87
CA GLY A 433 14.03 2.71 14.89
C GLY A 433 14.29 4.10 14.30
N ALA A 434 15.04 4.20 13.21
CA ALA A 434 15.30 5.48 12.52
C ALA A 434 14.03 6.06 11.88
N THR A 435 13.17 5.21 11.32
CA THR A 435 11.90 5.62 10.71
C THR A 435 10.97 6.22 11.76
N GLU A 436 10.74 5.53 12.87
CA GLU A 436 9.91 6.03 13.97
C GLU A 436 10.54 7.24 14.68
N ALA A 437 11.87 7.28 14.79
CA ALA A 437 12.58 8.44 15.34
C ALA A 437 12.36 9.71 14.50
N ALA A 438 12.22 9.60 13.17
CA ALA A 438 11.91 10.74 12.30
C ALA A 438 10.52 11.31 12.58
N VAL A 439 9.53 10.44 12.79
CA VAL A 439 8.16 10.84 13.16
C VAL A 439 8.13 11.46 14.56
N LEU A 440 8.76 10.80 15.54
CA LEU A 440 8.88 11.33 16.90
C LEU A 440 9.57 12.71 16.90
N ALA A 441 10.65 12.87 16.13
CA ALA A 441 11.35 14.15 15.99
C ALA A 441 10.44 15.26 15.42
N SER A 442 9.57 14.90 14.48
CA SER A 442 8.58 15.81 13.89
C SER A 442 7.52 16.24 14.91
N GLU A 443 6.96 15.32 15.68
CA GLU A 443 5.96 15.63 16.72
C GLU A 443 6.56 16.43 17.90
N LEU A 444 7.86 16.31 18.14
CA LEU A 444 8.59 17.06 19.17
C LEU A 444 9.21 18.39 18.67
N ASN A 445 9.11 18.68 17.36
CA ASN A 445 9.84 19.78 16.72
C ASN A 445 11.33 19.80 17.11
N ALA A 446 12.00 18.67 16.89
CA ALA A 446 13.38 18.43 17.26
C ALA A 446 14.18 17.89 16.07
N PRO A 447 15.50 18.17 15.98
CA PRO A 447 16.33 17.55 14.96
C PRO A 447 16.47 16.04 15.19
N LEU A 448 16.45 15.26 14.10
CA LEU A 448 16.88 13.87 14.09
C LEU A 448 18.40 13.80 13.84
N LEU A 449 19.10 13.07 14.69
CA LEU A 449 20.52 12.79 14.61
C LEU A 449 20.77 11.27 14.70
N TYR A 450 21.96 10.83 14.31
CA TYR A 450 22.30 9.40 14.32
C TYR A 450 23.44 9.05 15.27
N ALA A 451 23.30 7.91 15.94
CA ALA A 451 24.38 7.16 16.55
C ALA A 451 24.53 5.81 15.83
N THR A 452 25.64 5.11 16.06
CA THR A 452 25.84 3.75 15.55
C THR A 452 25.87 2.77 16.72
N PRO A 453 25.72 1.45 16.46
CA PRO A 453 25.96 0.43 17.48
C PRO A 453 27.34 0.56 18.16
N ASP A 454 28.31 1.11 17.42
CA ASP A 454 29.66 1.38 17.87
C ASP A 454 29.84 2.69 18.66
N GLY A 455 28.78 3.44 18.96
CA GLY A 455 28.83 4.63 19.79
C GLY A 455 28.35 5.90 19.10
N VAL A 456 28.64 7.05 19.70
CA VAL A 456 28.13 8.35 19.25
C VAL A 456 29.14 9.03 18.33
N PRO A 457 28.81 9.26 17.04
CA PRO A 457 29.69 9.97 16.12
C PRO A 457 29.98 11.40 16.61
N GLY A 458 31.21 11.86 16.36
CA GLY A 458 31.63 13.22 16.75
C GLY A 458 30.79 14.33 16.10
N ALA A 459 30.24 14.09 14.92
CA ALA A 459 29.33 15.02 14.24
C ALA A 459 28.02 15.21 15.03
N THR A 460 27.45 14.14 15.55
CA THR A 460 26.24 14.15 16.39
C THR A 460 26.46 14.92 17.69
N ILE A 461 27.59 14.65 18.36
CA ILE A 461 28.01 15.42 19.55
C ILE A 461 28.18 16.91 19.21
N GLY A 462 28.86 17.22 18.11
CA GLY A 462 29.10 18.60 17.68
C GLY A 462 27.80 19.36 17.37
N ALA A 463 26.82 18.70 16.75
CA ALA A 463 25.50 19.28 16.50
C ALA A 463 24.74 19.56 17.80
N MET A 464 24.67 18.59 18.72
CA MET A 464 24.01 18.78 20.02
C MET A 464 24.66 19.89 20.86
N ASP A 465 25.99 20.02 20.83
CA ASP A 465 26.69 21.12 21.52
C ASP A 465 26.36 22.48 20.86
N THR A 466 26.38 22.54 19.53
CA THR A 466 26.07 23.75 18.75
C THR A 466 24.64 24.23 18.98
N LEU A 467 23.68 23.31 19.00
CA LEU A 467 22.25 23.59 19.17
C LEU A 467 21.84 23.79 20.64
N GLY A 468 22.75 23.53 21.59
CA GLY A 468 22.48 23.69 23.02
C GLY A 468 21.57 22.61 23.61
N THR A 469 21.52 21.41 23.02
CA THR A 469 20.63 20.30 23.41
C THR A 469 20.82 19.84 24.85
N THR A 470 19.76 19.90 25.66
CA THR A 470 19.76 19.49 27.07
C THR A 470 18.93 18.24 27.34
N ASP A 471 18.07 17.86 26.40
CA ASP A 471 17.16 16.74 26.48
C ASP A 471 17.28 15.89 25.21
N VAL A 472 17.39 14.58 25.36
CA VAL A 472 17.59 13.64 24.25
C VAL A 472 16.62 12.48 24.37
N HIS A 473 15.87 12.23 23.30
CA HIS A 473 15.13 10.98 23.10
C HIS A 473 16.03 10.04 22.29
N LEU A 474 16.58 9.01 22.93
CA LEU A 474 17.40 7.98 22.31
C LEU A 474 16.53 6.80 21.89
N VAL A 475 16.39 6.60 20.58
CA VAL A 475 15.72 5.44 19.98
C VAL A 475 16.76 4.39 19.65
N ASP A 476 16.72 3.26 20.36
CA ASP A 476 17.66 2.15 20.19
C ASP A 476 16.93 0.81 20.36
N LEU A 477 16.45 0.27 19.25
CA LEU A 477 15.86 -1.06 19.18
C LEU A 477 16.93 -2.16 19.07
N THR A 478 18.19 -1.80 18.77
CA THR A 478 19.30 -2.73 18.56
C THR A 478 19.95 -3.27 19.84
N GLY A 479 19.57 -2.71 21.00
CA GLY A 479 20.08 -3.12 22.31
C GLY A 479 21.46 -2.58 22.70
N ASN A 480 22.00 -1.57 22.02
CA ASN A 480 23.37 -1.04 22.20
C ASN A 480 23.48 0.20 23.14
N TYR A 481 22.45 0.46 23.95
CA TYR A 481 22.21 1.75 24.62
C TYR A 481 23.23 2.14 25.70
N ASP A 482 23.76 1.20 26.48
CA ASP A 482 24.57 1.51 27.66
C ASP A 482 25.83 2.32 27.32
N ARG A 483 26.48 1.96 26.20
CA ARG A 483 27.65 2.66 25.69
C ARG A 483 27.28 4.05 25.21
N ILE A 484 26.22 4.15 24.43
CA ILE A 484 25.73 5.37 23.80
C ILE A 484 25.34 6.40 24.86
N ILE A 485 24.55 6.00 25.87
CA ILE A 485 24.16 6.84 27.01
C ILE A 485 25.38 7.40 27.74
N LYS A 486 26.39 6.56 27.99
CA LYS A 486 27.62 6.98 28.68
C LYS A 486 28.39 8.01 27.86
N GLU A 487 28.53 7.79 26.55
CA GLU A 487 29.21 8.72 25.65
C GLU A 487 28.46 10.06 25.58
N MET A 488 27.13 10.04 25.37
CA MET A 488 26.26 11.22 25.38
C MET A 488 26.33 12.00 26.71
N GLY A 489 26.27 11.30 27.85
CA GLY A 489 26.32 11.94 29.17
C GLY A 489 27.67 12.58 29.51
N SER A 490 28.73 12.29 28.73
CA SER A 490 30.10 12.65 29.07
C SER A 490 30.74 13.71 28.17
N PHE A 491 30.12 14.11 27.05
CA PHE A 491 30.75 15.05 26.11
C PHE A 491 30.70 16.50 26.57
N ARG A 492 29.81 16.86 27.50
CA ARG A 492 29.72 18.24 28.02
C ARG A 492 30.81 18.53 29.06
N GLY A 493 31.44 19.70 28.91
CA GLY A 493 32.53 20.14 29.79
C GLY A 493 32.10 20.37 31.24
N ALA A 494 33.07 20.35 32.16
CA ALA A 494 32.82 20.58 33.58
C ALA A 494 32.13 21.93 33.83
N GLY A 495 30.93 21.90 34.41
CA GLY A 495 30.12 23.09 34.74
C GLY A 495 28.96 23.38 33.80
N GLN A 496 28.76 22.61 32.74
CA GLN A 496 27.55 22.67 31.92
C GLN A 496 26.42 21.78 32.47
N PRO A 497 25.14 22.10 32.18
CA PRO A 497 24.02 21.22 32.52
C PRO A 497 24.22 19.87 31.83
N GLY A 498 24.06 18.78 32.60
CA GLY A 498 24.02 17.43 32.04
C GLY A 498 22.86 17.26 31.07
N ILE A 499 22.93 16.22 30.25
CA ILE A 499 21.88 15.88 29.29
C ILE A 499 20.91 14.91 29.95
N ALA A 500 19.63 15.24 29.92
CA ALA A 500 18.56 14.30 30.24
C ALA A 500 18.37 13.36 29.04
N ILE A 501 18.31 12.05 29.29
CA ILE A 501 18.18 11.04 28.23
C ILE A 501 16.95 10.18 28.55
N THR A 502 15.96 10.23 27.66
CA THR A 502 14.81 9.33 27.62
C THR A 502 15.12 8.24 26.60
N THR A 503 14.98 6.96 26.97
CA THR A 503 15.35 5.85 26.09
C THR A 503 14.14 5.07 25.62
N HIS A 504 14.02 4.88 24.31
CA HIS A 504 13.01 4.09 23.63
C HIS A 504 13.64 2.82 23.12
N ARG A 505 13.26 1.68 23.69
CA ARG A 505 13.89 0.35 23.46
C ARG A 505 12.90 -0.71 23.03
N ASP A 506 11.63 -0.36 23.05
CA ASP A 506 10.49 -1.24 22.84
C ASP A 506 9.64 -0.56 21.79
N LEU A 507 9.42 -1.26 20.67
CA LEU A 507 8.74 -0.71 19.52
C LEU A 507 7.28 -0.38 19.86
N ASP A 508 6.58 -1.25 20.58
CA ASP A 508 5.17 -1.05 20.96
C ASP A 508 5.00 0.23 21.79
N VAL A 509 5.94 0.47 22.72
CA VAL A 509 5.95 1.69 23.55
C VAL A 509 6.22 2.92 22.71
N LEU A 510 7.17 2.86 21.77
CA LEU A 510 7.49 3.99 20.88
C LEU A 510 6.32 4.33 19.97
N ILE A 511 5.69 3.33 19.35
CA ILE A 511 4.49 3.45 18.52
C ILE A 511 3.36 4.10 19.33
N SER A 512 3.12 3.61 20.55
CA SER A 512 2.10 4.17 21.45
C SER A 512 2.36 5.63 21.80
N GLU A 513 3.63 5.99 22.08
CA GLU A 513 4.00 7.37 22.39
C GLU A 513 3.77 8.29 21.18
N ILE A 514 4.17 7.87 19.97
CA ILE A 514 3.93 8.64 18.75
C ILE A 514 2.43 8.80 18.48
N ALA A 515 1.64 7.74 18.63
CA ALA A 515 0.19 7.80 18.48
C ALA A 515 -0.45 8.78 19.49
N ASP A 516 -0.02 8.76 20.75
CA ASP A 516 -0.48 9.68 21.79
C ASP A 516 -0.10 11.14 21.51
N LEU A 517 1.12 11.39 21.02
CA LEU A 517 1.54 12.71 20.54
C LEU A 517 0.66 13.16 19.35
N GLY A 518 0.43 12.24 18.43
CA GLY A 518 -0.44 12.35 17.26
C GLY A 518 -1.86 12.82 17.54
N GLN A 519 -2.42 12.44 18.69
CA GLN A 519 -3.77 12.85 19.07
C GLN A 519 -3.87 14.28 19.60
N ARG A 520 -2.74 14.97 19.83
CA ARG A 520 -2.76 16.38 20.25
C ARG A 520 -3.38 17.25 19.16
N GLY A 521 -4.40 18.03 19.53
CA GLY A 521 -5.07 18.96 18.63
C GLY A 521 -6.00 18.31 17.59
N ARG A 522 -6.40 17.05 17.79
CA ARG A 522 -7.35 16.33 16.91
C ARG A 522 -8.64 15.97 17.62
N GLU A 523 -9.73 15.93 16.85
CA GLU A 523 -11.02 15.36 17.23
C GLU A 523 -11.36 14.25 16.20
N GLY A 524 -10.65 13.12 16.22
CA GLY A 524 -10.70 12.22 15.06
C GLY A 524 -10.19 10.80 15.30
N ARG A 525 -10.25 10.01 14.22
CA ARG A 525 -9.77 8.61 14.15
C ARG A 525 -8.24 8.56 14.06
N GLN A 526 -7.66 7.39 14.31
CA GLN A 526 -6.24 7.15 14.07
C GLN A 526 -6.03 6.73 12.62
N ASP A 527 -5.13 7.43 11.93
CA ASP A 527 -4.60 7.01 10.64
C ASP A 527 -3.50 5.98 10.85
N VAL A 528 -3.33 5.04 9.93
CA VAL A 528 -2.26 4.04 9.98
C VAL A 528 -1.43 4.14 8.70
N VAL A 529 -0.13 4.36 8.83
CA VAL A 529 0.81 4.32 7.69
C VAL A 529 1.58 3.01 7.74
N ILE A 530 1.60 2.27 6.62
CA ILE A 530 2.31 1.00 6.48
C ILE A 530 3.34 1.10 5.36
N THR A 531 4.53 0.55 5.60
CA THR A 531 5.59 0.44 4.59
C THR A 531 6.38 -0.85 4.80
N THR A 532 7.41 -1.06 3.99
CA THR A 532 8.33 -2.19 4.08
C THR A 532 9.76 -1.69 3.92
N LEU A 533 10.69 -2.43 4.51
CA LEU A 533 12.11 -2.28 4.25
C LEU A 533 12.50 -2.89 2.92
N ASN A 534 11.67 -3.67 2.22
CA ASN A 534 12.07 -4.28 0.95
C ASN A 534 12.63 -3.25 -0.05
N PRO A 535 13.75 -3.54 -0.74
CA PRO A 535 14.26 -2.65 -1.77
C PRO A 535 13.30 -2.58 -2.97
N TRP A 536 13.42 -1.51 -3.74
CA TRP A 536 12.51 -1.25 -4.85
C TRP A 536 12.83 -2.10 -6.08
N ASP A 537 11.88 -2.94 -6.46
CA ASP A 537 11.83 -3.67 -7.72
C ASP A 537 11.32 -2.76 -8.85
N TYR A 538 12.25 -2.31 -9.69
CA TYR A 538 11.91 -1.45 -10.81
C TYR A 538 11.23 -2.24 -11.93
N TRP A 539 10.35 -1.56 -12.67
CA TRP A 539 9.50 -2.19 -13.67
C TRP A 539 9.34 -1.30 -14.89
N HIS A 540 9.04 -1.91 -16.04
CA HIS A 540 8.83 -1.21 -17.29
C HIS A 540 7.35 -1.16 -17.67
N THR A 541 6.93 -0.03 -18.25
CA THR A 541 5.59 0.11 -18.82
C THR A 541 5.42 -0.85 -19.99
N ASN A 542 4.22 -1.44 -20.14
CA ASN A 542 3.86 -2.37 -21.23
C ASN A 542 4.68 -3.67 -21.31
N SER A 543 5.46 -4.01 -20.28
CA SER A 543 6.24 -5.25 -20.19
C SER A 543 5.71 -6.22 -19.13
N ASN A 544 4.37 -6.36 -19.05
CA ASN A 544 3.72 -7.00 -17.90
C ASN A 544 4.21 -8.43 -17.59
N ALA A 545 4.63 -9.20 -18.59
CA ALA A 545 5.09 -10.57 -18.41
C ALA A 545 6.57 -10.69 -17.98
N GLU A 546 7.34 -9.59 -18.07
CA GLU A 546 8.77 -9.55 -17.77
C GLU A 546 9.07 -8.75 -16.50
N ASN A 547 8.07 -8.09 -15.90
CA ASN A 547 8.23 -7.34 -14.66
C ASN A 547 8.17 -8.27 -13.42
N PRO A 548 8.89 -7.93 -12.34
CA PRO A 548 9.86 -6.83 -12.22
C PRO A 548 11.16 -7.08 -13.01
N GLN A 549 11.87 -6.00 -13.35
CA GLN A 549 13.06 -6.04 -14.24
C GLN A 549 14.39 -6.15 -13.48
N GLY A 550 14.37 -5.82 -12.19
CA GLY A 550 15.51 -5.89 -11.29
C GLY A 550 15.24 -5.05 -10.03
N GLU A 551 16.19 -5.06 -9.11
CA GLU A 551 16.06 -4.45 -7.79
C GLU A 551 17.07 -3.31 -7.62
N ARG A 552 16.70 -2.26 -6.89
CA ARG A 552 17.59 -1.18 -6.42
C ARG A 552 17.72 -1.28 -4.90
N TRP A 553 18.85 -1.80 -4.43
CA TRP A 553 19.04 -2.06 -3.00
C TRP A 553 18.93 -0.81 -2.12
N GLY A 554 19.39 0.35 -2.60
CA GLY A 554 19.25 1.64 -1.90
C GLY A 554 17.87 2.29 -2.07
N GLY A 555 17.04 1.83 -3.01
CA GLY A 555 15.73 2.45 -3.23
C GLY A 555 14.70 1.97 -2.21
N ARG A 556 14.41 2.76 -1.15
CA ARG A 556 13.47 2.37 -0.09
C ARG A 556 12.26 3.31 0.03
N PHE A 557 11.19 2.80 0.64
CA PHE A 557 9.93 3.55 0.82
C PHE A 557 9.73 4.09 2.25
N PHE A 558 10.55 3.68 3.23
CA PHE A 558 10.37 4.09 4.62
C PHE A 558 10.61 5.59 4.86
N GLY A 559 11.47 6.24 4.06
CA GLY A 559 11.66 7.69 4.10
C GLY A 559 10.38 8.46 3.75
N PRO A 560 9.83 8.26 2.53
CA PRO A 560 8.53 8.81 2.14
C PRO A 560 7.41 8.45 3.12
N ALA A 561 7.37 7.21 3.62
CA ALA A 561 6.39 6.78 4.62
C ALA A 561 6.48 7.58 5.93
N ALA A 562 7.69 7.80 6.46
CA ALA A 562 7.90 8.64 7.65
C ALA A 562 7.46 10.08 7.43
N TYR A 563 7.67 10.64 6.23
CA TYR A 563 7.19 11.99 5.91
C TYR A 563 5.66 12.08 5.87
N ALA A 564 4.96 11.08 5.29
CA ALA A 564 3.51 11.00 5.37
C ALA A 564 3.04 10.86 6.82
N ALA A 565 3.60 9.90 7.55
CA ALA A 565 3.27 9.59 8.93
C ALA A 565 3.48 10.78 9.88
N ALA A 566 4.54 11.57 9.67
CA ALA A 566 4.79 12.80 10.39
C ALA A 566 3.73 13.90 10.12
N ASN A 567 3.23 14.03 8.88
CA ASN A 567 2.12 14.95 8.60
C ASN A 567 0.80 14.45 9.23
N HIS A 568 0.62 13.13 9.19
CA HIS A 568 -0.45 12.39 9.83
C HIS A 568 -0.29 12.23 11.34
N GLY A 569 0.79 12.70 11.98
CA GLY A 569 1.07 12.48 13.40
C GLY A 569 0.74 11.05 13.85
N THR A 570 1.25 10.05 13.16
CA THR A 570 0.96 8.62 13.42
C THR A 570 2.25 7.81 13.22
N PRO A 571 2.45 6.67 13.91
CA PRO A 571 3.60 5.80 13.67
C PRO A 571 3.61 5.16 12.26
N VAL A 572 4.75 4.57 11.88
CA VAL A 572 4.94 3.83 10.63
C VAL A 572 5.06 2.35 10.92
N LEU A 573 4.02 1.56 10.62
CA LEU A 573 4.12 0.11 10.74
C LEU A 573 4.97 -0.44 9.58
N VAL A 574 6.20 -0.81 9.88
CA VAL A 574 7.13 -1.46 8.95
C VAL A 574 6.89 -2.96 8.97
N THR A 575 6.63 -3.57 7.81
CA THR A 575 6.20 -4.98 7.73
C THR A 575 7.18 -5.95 8.38
N GLU A 576 8.48 -5.72 8.27
CA GLU A 576 9.53 -6.61 8.79
C GLU A 576 9.63 -6.60 10.32
N ALA A 577 9.06 -5.58 10.99
CA ALA A 577 9.07 -5.46 12.43
C ALA A 577 8.04 -6.37 13.14
N ASP A 578 7.00 -6.82 12.43
CA ASP A 578 5.93 -7.65 12.99
C ASP A 578 5.70 -8.91 12.14
N PRO A 579 5.76 -10.12 12.73
CA PRO A 579 5.54 -11.35 11.97
C PRO A 579 4.20 -11.51 11.27
N ARG A 580 3.15 -10.89 11.79
CA ARG A 580 1.84 -10.90 11.13
C ARG A 580 1.87 -10.05 9.86
N LEU A 581 2.50 -8.88 9.92
CA LEU A 581 2.65 -7.98 8.77
C LEU A 581 3.63 -8.57 7.74
N SER A 582 4.79 -9.05 8.17
CA SER A 582 5.81 -9.66 7.30
C SER A 582 5.24 -10.85 6.51
N CYS A 583 4.57 -11.78 7.19
CA CYS A 583 4.01 -12.96 6.52
C CYS A 583 2.81 -12.63 5.63
N SER A 584 2.01 -11.63 5.99
CA SER A 584 0.93 -11.14 5.11
C SER A 584 1.52 -10.48 3.87
N ASN A 585 2.55 -9.64 4.02
CA ASN A 585 3.23 -8.96 2.92
C ASN A 585 3.81 -9.98 1.92
N ALA A 586 4.58 -10.94 2.42
CA ALA A 586 5.18 -11.99 1.60
C ALA A 586 4.14 -12.77 0.79
N TYR A 587 2.98 -13.10 1.39
CA TYR A 587 1.89 -13.73 0.64
C TYR A 587 1.40 -12.85 -0.51
N HIS A 588 1.12 -11.58 -0.24
CA HIS A 588 0.60 -10.65 -1.24
C HIS A 588 1.60 -10.38 -2.37
N ASN A 589 2.91 -10.34 -2.07
CA ASN A 589 3.97 -10.24 -3.07
C ASN A 589 4.06 -11.49 -3.95
N VAL A 590 4.15 -12.68 -3.33
CA VAL A 590 4.21 -13.96 -4.06
C VAL A 590 2.99 -14.16 -4.96
N TYR A 591 1.80 -13.84 -4.45
CA TYR A 591 0.59 -13.88 -5.24
C TYR A 591 0.63 -12.85 -6.38
N TRP A 592 1.02 -11.60 -6.10
CA TRP A 592 1.02 -10.55 -7.11
C TRP A 592 2.00 -10.81 -8.25
N LEU A 593 3.19 -11.33 -7.96
CA LEU A 593 4.15 -11.75 -8.99
C LEU A 593 3.55 -12.76 -9.99
N ARG A 594 2.70 -13.67 -9.51
CA ARG A 594 2.02 -14.66 -10.36
C ARG A 594 0.80 -14.05 -11.07
N ALA A 595 0.07 -13.15 -10.40
CA ALA A 595 -1.21 -12.63 -10.86
C ALA A 595 -1.10 -11.36 -11.72
N TYR A 596 -0.02 -10.59 -11.62
CA TYR A 596 0.12 -9.26 -12.24
C TYR A 596 -0.16 -9.26 -13.75
N ALA A 597 0.47 -10.18 -14.49
CA ALA A 597 0.33 -10.25 -15.94
C ALA A 597 -1.07 -10.66 -16.40
N GLY A 598 -1.70 -11.60 -15.69
CA GLY A 598 -3.00 -12.17 -16.05
C GLY A 598 -4.21 -11.56 -15.33
N ARG A 599 -3.97 -10.73 -14.31
CA ARG A 599 -4.95 -10.25 -13.33
C ARG A 599 -5.81 -11.37 -12.75
N SER A 600 -5.21 -12.54 -12.51
CA SER A 600 -5.88 -13.70 -11.95
C SER A 600 -6.41 -13.39 -10.54
N PRO A 601 -7.64 -13.79 -10.16
CA PRO A 601 -8.18 -13.49 -8.84
C PRO A 601 -7.43 -14.22 -7.72
N ALA A 602 -7.39 -13.62 -6.53
CA ALA A 602 -6.76 -14.23 -5.34
C ALA A 602 -7.70 -15.27 -4.70
N PRO A 603 -7.16 -16.35 -4.11
CA PRO A 603 -7.95 -17.26 -3.28
C PRO A 603 -8.56 -16.52 -2.09
N VAL A 604 -9.90 -16.57 -1.95
CA VAL A 604 -10.63 -15.81 -0.92
C VAL A 604 -10.23 -16.22 0.51
N GLY A 605 -10.05 -17.51 0.76
CA GLY A 605 -9.63 -17.98 2.09
C GLY A 605 -8.28 -17.38 2.51
N ALA A 606 -7.31 -17.32 1.59
CA ALA A 606 -6.01 -16.75 1.88
C ALA A 606 -6.08 -15.23 2.09
N MET A 607 -6.85 -14.51 1.26
CA MET A 607 -7.09 -13.07 1.44
C MET A 607 -7.71 -12.74 2.80
N TYR A 608 -8.69 -13.52 3.26
CA TYR A 608 -9.30 -13.33 4.57
C TYR A 608 -8.29 -13.55 5.71
N LEU A 609 -7.53 -14.65 5.64
CA LEU A 609 -6.55 -15.00 6.67
C LEU A 609 -5.42 -13.98 6.77
N THR A 610 -4.89 -13.50 5.63
CA THR A 610 -3.82 -12.50 5.62
C THR A 610 -4.34 -11.11 5.97
N GLY A 611 -5.54 -10.73 5.51
CA GLY A 611 -6.21 -9.49 5.92
C GLY A 611 -6.43 -9.43 7.45
N GLN A 612 -6.91 -10.53 8.05
CA GLN A 612 -7.10 -10.62 9.50
C GLN A 612 -5.77 -10.46 10.26
N GLN A 613 -4.66 -11.03 9.77
CA GLN A 613 -3.35 -10.85 10.38
C GLN A 613 -2.93 -9.38 10.46
N VAL A 614 -3.23 -8.60 9.42
CA VAL A 614 -2.91 -7.16 9.39
C VAL A 614 -3.78 -6.41 10.40
N VAL A 615 -5.08 -6.67 10.42
CA VAL A 615 -6.00 -6.05 11.39
C VAL A 615 -5.60 -6.39 12.83
N ASP A 616 -5.26 -7.66 13.11
CA ASP A 616 -4.80 -8.10 14.42
C ASP A 616 -3.48 -7.41 14.84
N ALA A 617 -2.60 -7.12 13.88
CA ALA A 617 -1.36 -6.37 14.12
C ALA A 617 -1.66 -4.92 14.49
N ILE A 618 -2.46 -4.22 13.69
CA ILE A 618 -2.92 -2.85 13.95
C ILE A 618 -3.57 -2.75 15.34
N ALA A 619 -4.47 -3.68 15.65
CA ALA A 619 -5.15 -3.73 16.94
C ALA A 619 -4.19 -3.96 18.12
N SER A 620 -3.15 -4.78 17.94
CA SER A 620 -2.19 -5.04 19.01
C SER A 620 -1.30 -3.83 19.37
N TYR A 621 -1.11 -2.90 18.43
CA TYR A 621 -0.45 -1.62 18.68
C TYR A 621 -1.39 -0.57 19.29
N GLY A 622 -2.67 -0.91 19.49
CA GLY A 622 -3.68 0.04 19.98
C GLY A 622 -4.13 1.05 18.92
N LEU A 623 -3.91 0.74 17.64
CA LEU A 623 -4.24 1.61 16.51
C LEU A 623 -5.62 1.32 15.88
N ASP A 624 -6.32 0.29 16.38
CA ASP A 624 -7.71 -0.07 16.00
C ASP A 624 -8.69 0.64 16.94
N GLY A 625 -9.37 1.66 16.41
CA GLY A 625 -10.19 2.61 17.18
C GLY A 625 -11.69 2.41 17.00
N GLU A 626 -12.50 3.41 17.39
CA GLU A 626 -13.94 3.38 17.05
C GLU A 626 -14.14 3.79 15.58
N GLY A 627 -14.43 2.82 14.71
CA GLY A 627 -14.81 3.05 13.33
C GLY A 627 -14.07 2.15 12.34
N MET A 628 -13.91 2.64 11.11
CA MET A 628 -12.95 2.08 10.14
C MET A 628 -11.78 3.06 10.05
N GLU A 629 -10.57 2.56 10.22
CA GLU A 629 -9.31 3.28 10.17
C GLU A 629 -8.99 3.67 8.73
N SER A 630 -8.41 4.85 8.54
CA SER A 630 -7.77 5.21 7.28
C SER A 630 -6.38 4.58 7.24
N LEU A 631 -6.13 3.73 6.25
CA LEU A 631 -4.84 3.04 6.12
C LEU A 631 -4.15 3.50 4.85
N LEU A 632 -2.90 3.97 4.96
CA LEU A 632 -2.07 4.36 3.83
C LEU A 632 -0.90 3.39 3.67
N THR A 633 -0.92 2.60 2.60
CA THR A 633 0.23 1.80 2.17
C THR A 633 1.18 2.68 1.35
N VAL A 634 2.43 2.83 1.81
CA VAL A 634 3.50 3.52 1.08
C VAL A 634 4.54 2.50 0.64
N ALA A 635 4.36 1.97 -0.57
CA ALA A 635 5.23 0.98 -1.19
C ALA A 635 4.90 0.81 -2.67
N GLY A 636 5.89 0.43 -3.48
CA GLY A 636 5.67 -0.01 -4.84
C GLY A 636 4.86 -1.31 -4.89
N GLN A 637 4.42 -1.66 -6.10
CA GLN A 637 3.48 -2.76 -6.32
C GLN A 637 4.11 -4.15 -6.13
N PHE A 638 5.44 -4.26 -6.10
CA PHE A 638 6.17 -5.52 -5.93
C PHE A 638 6.76 -5.67 -4.52
N GLU A 639 6.91 -4.57 -3.77
CA GLU A 639 7.35 -4.58 -2.38
C GLU A 639 6.20 -4.86 -1.41
N ILE A 640 4.99 -4.37 -1.74
CA ILE A 640 3.71 -4.78 -1.13
C ILE A 640 2.69 -4.98 -2.25
N GLY A 641 2.31 -6.23 -2.55
CA GLY A 641 1.40 -6.57 -3.65
C GLY A 641 0.03 -5.92 -3.54
N THR A 642 -0.57 -5.47 -4.65
CA THR A 642 -1.87 -4.72 -4.65
C THR A 642 -3.06 -5.52 -4.11
N ALA A 643 -2.91 -6.83 -3.93
CA ALA A 643 -3.89 -7.66 -3.23
C ALA A 643 -3.97 -7.32 -1.73
N TRP A 644 -2.91 -6.79 -1.13
CA TRP A 644 -2.87 -6.30 0.24
C TRP A 644 -4.03 -5.36 0.53
N ASP A 645 -4.15 -4.29 -0.26
CA ASP A 645 -5.17 -3.25 -0.02
C ASP A 645 -6.58 -3.84 -0.21
N ARG A 646 -6.76 -4.75 -1.17
CA ARG A 646 -8.04 -5.44 -1.39
C ARG A 646 -8.45 -6.36 -0.24
N ALA A 647 -7.49 -6.94 0.49
CA ALA A 647 -7.78 -7.81 1.62
C ALA A 647 -8.33 -7.03 2.83
N LEU A 648 -8.11 -5.71 2.87
CA LEU A 648 -8.43 -4.86 4.01
C LEU A 648 -9.74 -4.06 3.82
N VAL A 649 -10.29 -4.03 2.61
CA VAL A 649 -11.54 -3.33 2.31
C VAL A 649 -12.67 -3.87 3.19
N GLY A 650 -13.33 -2.96 3.92
CA GLY A 650 -14.44 -3.29 4.82
C GLY A 650 -14.03 -3.54 6.27
N ALA A 651 -12.74 -3.77 6.54
CA ALA A 651 -12.15 -3.64 7.87
C ALA A 651 -11.53 -2.25 8.06
N THR A 652 -10.87 -1.74 7.03
CA THR A 652 -10.30 -0.39 6.98
C THR A 652 -10.75 0.35 5.72
N THR A 653 -10.35 1.62 5.59
CA THR A 653 -10.41 2.41 4.35
C THR A 653 -9.00 2.49 3.75
N PRO A 654 -8.56 1.50 2.96
CA PRO A 654 -7.20 1.44 2.46
C PRO A 654 -6.97 2.37 1.26
N GLY A 655 -5.84 3.05 1.27
CA GLY A 655 -5.27 3.83 0.18
C GLY A 655 -3.81 3.46 -0.04
N ARG A 656 -3.28 3.75 -1.23
CA ARG A 656 -1.89 3.44 -1.59
C ARG A 656 -1.23 4.62 -2.30
N ILE A 657 0.03 4.86 -1.92
CA ILE A 657 0.98 5.63 -2.72
C ILE A 657 2.13 4.68 -3.10
N GLY A 658 2.40 4.56 -4.40
CA GLY A 658 3.45 3.69 -4.94
C GLY A 658 4.08 4.31 -6.20
N GLY A 659 4.84 3.51 -6.95
CA GLY A 659 5.67 3.98 -8.07
C GLY A 659 7.14 3.72 -7.74
N THR A 660 8.03 4.63 -8.13
CA THR A 660 9.39 4.70 -7.58
C THR A 660 9.36 5.36 -6.19
N PRO A 661 10.41 5.22 -5.35
CA PRO A 661 10.56 6.02 -4.14
C PRO A 661 10.46 7.54 -4.39
N VAL A 662 10.94 7.99 -5.55
CA VAL A 662 10.82 9.39 -5.99
C VAL A 662 9.36 9.77 -6.22
N ASP A 663 8.60 8.96 -6.97
CA ASP A 663 7.17 9.21 -7.20
C ASP A 663 6.41 9.25 -5.88
N ALA A 664 6.68 8.32 -4.97
CA ALA A 664 6.04 8.29 -3.66
C ALA A 664 6.30 9.58 -2.88
N SER A 665 7.55 10.07 -2.87
CA SER A 665 7.91 11.33 -2.21
C SER A 665 7.21 12.56 -2.83
N VAL A 666 7.02 12.57 -4.16
CA VAL A 666 6.29 13.62 -4.89
C VAL A 666 4.80 13.56 -4.56
N TRP A 667 4.18 12.39 -4.63
CA TRP A 667 2.76 12.22 -4.33
C TRP A 667 2.43 12.58 -2.88
N ILE A 668 3.25 12.17 -1.91
CA ILE A 668 3.06 12.53 -0.51
C ILE A 668 3.21 14.04 -0.31
N SER A 669 4.23 14.67 -0.90
CA SER A 669 4.40 16.13 -0.87
C SER A 669 3.21 16.88 -1.48
N ARG A 670 2.67 16.37 -2.60
CA ARG A 670 1.46 16.90 -3.23
C ARG A 670 0.25 16.74 -2.31
N CYS A 671 0.02 15.57 -1.73
CA CYS A 671 -1.09 15.30 -0.83
C CYS A 671 -1.05 16.21 0.42
N ASN A 672 0.11 16.32 1.07
CA ASN A 672 0.31 17.16 2.26
C ASN A 672 0.04 18.66 2.01
N THR A 673 0.15 19.10 0.76
CA THR A 673 -0.04 20.50 0.33
C THR A 673 -1.22 20.68 -0.63
N TYR A 674 -2.05 19.64 -0.83
CA TYR A 674 -3.05 19.60 -1.89
C TYR A 674 -4.04 20.77 -1.86
N PRO A 675 -4.60 21.18 -0.71
CA PRO A 675 -5.51 22.32 -0.63
C PRO A 675 -4.90 23.64 -1.12
N LEU A 676 -3.57 23.76 -1.08
CA LEU A 676 -2.83 24.91 -1.60
C LEU A 676 -2.55 24.76 -3.10
N VAL A 677 -2.02 23.63 -3.55
CA VAL A 677 -1.51 23.47 -4.93
C VAL A 677 -2.60 23.26 -5.98
N ILE A 678 -3.78 22.75 -5.61
CA ILE A 678 -4.86 22.50 -6.57
C ILE A 678 -5.32 23.77 -7.30
N PHE A 679 -5.30 24.91 -6.61
CA PHE A 679 -5.69 26.20 -7.18
C PHE A 679 -4.58 26.89 -7.97
N ALA A 680 -3.37 26.32 -7.97
CA ALA A 680 -2.27 26.75 -8.80
C ALA A 680 -2.14 25.94 -10.10
N ASN A 681 -2.97 24.90 -10.27
CA ASN A 681 -3.02 24.11 -11.47
C ASN A 681 -3.65 24.93 -12.62
N PRO A 682 -3.04 25.00 -13.82
CA PRO A 682 -3.60 25.72 -14.97
C PRO A 682 -4.98 25.23 -15.41
N GLY A 683 -5.29 23.97 -15.14
CA GLY A 683 -6.61 23.38 -15.26
C GLY A 683 -7.66 24.17 -14.48
N VAL A 684 -7.34 24.62 -13.26
CA VAL A 684 -8.23 25.30 -12.31
C VAL A 684 -8.10 26.83 -12.40
N ASP A 685 -6.88 27.36 -12.50
CA ASP A 685 -6.62 28.80 -12.62
C ASP A 685 -6.52 29.23 -14.10
N GLN A 686 -7.65 29.70 -14.64
CA GLN A 686 -7.74 30.22 -16.00
C GLN A 686 -6.78 31.39 -16.30
N SER A 687 -6.27 32.10 -15.28
CA SER A 687 -5.38 33.24 -15.49
C SER A 687 -3.98 32.84 -15.95
N ILE A 688 -3.59 31.58 -15.68
CA ILE A 688 -2.29 31.00 -16.05
C ILE A 688 -2.42 29.87 -17.08
N ASP A 689 -3.65 29.58 -17.51
CA ASP A 689 -3.97 28.53 -18.47
C ASP A 689 -3.53 28.90 -19.90
N PRO A 690 -2.61 28.15 -20.54
CA PRO A 690 -2.21 28.39 -21.92
C PRO A 690 -3.36 28.20 -22.93
N HIS A 691 -4.45 27.55 -22.53
CA HIS A 691 -5.64 27.29 -23.33
C HIS A 691 -6.80 28.27 -23.06
N ASP A 692 -6.58 29.34 -22.29
CA ASP A 692 -7.59 30.38 -22.03
C ASP A 692 -8.87 29.81 -21.39
N GLY A 693 -8.72 28.80 -20.52
CA GLY A 693 -9.83 28.10 -19.84
C GLY A 693 -10.65 27.18 -20.73
N LYS A 694 -10.17 26.85 -21.94
CA LYS A 694 -10.88 25.96 -22.87
C LYS A 694 -10.42 24.53 -22.75
N ARG A 695 -11.40 23.63 -22.73
CA ARG A 695 -11.19 22.19 -22.71
C ARG A 695 -11.66 21.50 -23.97
N ILE A 696 -10.85 20.57 -24.47
CA ILE A 696 -11.22 19.68 -25.57
C ILE A 696 -12.22 18.66 -25.04
N VAL A 697 -13.46 18.80 -25.48
CA VAL A 697 -14.53 17.84 -25.21
C VAL A 697 -14.72 16.89 -26.39
N GLY A 698 -15.05 15.65 -26.07
CA GLY A 698 -15.05 14.49 -26.94
C GLY A 698 -16.00 14.59 -28.14
N SER A 699 -15.75 13.70 -29.10
CA SER A 699 -16.61 13.49 -30.26
C SER A 699 -17.67 12.41 -30.02
N ARG A 700 -18.94 12.71 -30.25
CA ARG A 700 -19.99 11.69 -30.20
C ARG A 700 -19.93 10.83 -31.45
N SER A 701 -19.87 9.51 -31.29
CA SER A 701 -19.88 8.56 -32.40
C SER A 701 -21.04 7.58 -32.31
N THR A 702 -21.59 7.17 -33.47
CA THR A 702 -22.61 6.12 -33.56
C THR A 702 -22.15 5.02 -34.51
N ARG A 703 -22.51 3.76 -34.23
CA ARG A 703 -22.29 2.67 -35.18
C ARG A 703 -23.47 2.58 -36.13
N THR A 704 -23.21 2.76 -37.43
CA THR A 704 -24.19 2.52 -38.49
C THR A 704 -23.68 1.40 -39.38
N LEU A 705 -24.40 0.27 -39.45
CA LEU A 705 -24.01 -0.92 -40.24
C LEU A 705 -22.60 -1.46 -39.94
N GLY A 706 -22.19 -1.41 -38.67
CA GLY A 706 -20.88 -1.89 -38.20
C GLY A 706 -19.74 -0.88 -38.31
N THR A 707 -19.91 0.20 -39.08
CA THR A 707 -18.92 1.28 -39.21
C THR A 707 -19.14 2.34 -38.14
N LEU A 708 -18.07 2.74 -37.46
CA LEU A 708 -18.09 3.86 -36.53
C LEU A 708 -18.21 5.17 -37.33
N ARG A 709 -19.18 6.01 -36.98
CA ARG A 709 -19.37 7.33 -37.59
C ARG A 709 -19.44 8.38 -36.49
N THR A 710 -18.50 9.30 -36.50
CA THR A 710 -18.57 10.53 -35.72
C THR A 710 -19.78 11.35 -36.15
N VAL A 711 -20.70 11.62 -35.22
CA VAL A 711 -21.90 12.41 -35.42
C VAL A 711 -21.75 13.82 -34.84
N GLU A 712 -20.91 14.00 -33.82
CA GLU A 712 -20.49 15.29 -33.29
C GLU A 712 -18.96 15.29 -33.21
N PRO A 713 -18.26 16.22 -33.88
CA PRO A 713 -16.79 16.30 -33.81
C PRO A 713 -16.33 16.84 -32.45
N GLU A 714 -15.06 16.64 -32.13
CA GLU A 714 -14.40 17.28 -30.98
C GLU A 714 -14.48 18.81 -31.08
N THR A 715 -14.69 19.46 -29.94
CA THR A 715 -14.74 20.92 -29.86
C THR A 715 -14.04 21.44 -28.61
N GLU A 716 -13.59 22.69 -28.66
CA GLU A 716 -13.10 23.40 -27.48
C GLU A 716 -14.25 24.15 -26.79
N VAL A 717 -14.41 23.95 -25.49
CA VAL A 717 -15.46 24.58 -24.67
C VAL A 717 -14.83 25.27 -23.46
N GLN A 718 -15.25 26.49 -23.17
CA GLN A 718 -14.83 27.19 -21.95
C GLN A 718 -15.36 26.44 -20.73
N MET A 719 -14.48 26.11 -19.78
CA MET A 719 -14.85 25.39 -18.55
C MET A 719 -14.18 26.00 -17.33
N ASP A 720 -14.96 26.12 -16.26
CA ASP A 720 -14.47 26.48 -14.93
C ASP A 720 -14.20 25.19 -14.16
N ASN A 721 -13.06 25.08 -13.46
CA ASN A 721 -12.67 23.90 -12.68
C ASN A 721 -12.97 22.57 -13.41
N PRO A 722 -12.34 22.34 -14.57
CA PRO A 722 -12.65 21.20 -15.42
C PRO A 722 -12.18 19.89 -14.78
N VAL A 723 -13.04 18.89 -14.80
CA VAL A 723 -12.78 17.54 -14.30
C VAL A 723 -12.90 16.55 -15.46
N ALA A 724 -11.88 15.70 -15.63
CA ALA A 724 -11.96 14.58 -16.55
C ALA A 724 -12.93 13.54 -16.02
N PHE A 725 -13.93 13.20 -16.82
CA PHE A 725 -14.79 12.06 -16.54
C PHE A 725 -14.41 10.88 -17.44
N THR A 726 -13.89 9.82 -16.83
CA THR A 726 -13.67 8.53 -17.50
C THR A 726 -14.54 7.46 -16.85
N TRP A 727 -15.76 7.29 -17.36
CA TRP A 727 -16.69 6.30 -16.83
C TRP A 727 -16.62 5.00 -17.62
N ALA A 728 -16.26 3.92 -16.93
CA ALA A 728 -16.51 2.55 -17.37
C ALA A 728 -17.52 1.91 -16.41
N CYS A 729 -18.80 2.28 -16.51
CA CYS A 729 -19.79 1.80 -15.54
C CYS A 729 -20.75 0.77 -16.15
N TYR A 730 -20.54 -0.51 -15.84
CA TYR A 730 -21.52 -1.58 -16.04
C TYR A 730 -22.69 -1.53 -15.04
N LEU A 731 -22.68 -0.55 -14.11
CA LEU A 731 -23.55 -0.44 -12.93
C LEU A 731 -24.47 0.81 -12.96
N TYR A 732 -24.69 1.43 -14.14
CA TYR A 732 -25.52 2.62 -14.27
C TYR A 732 -26.93 2.41 -13.71
N LYS A 733 -27.31 3.24 -12.72
CA LYS A 733 -28.55 3.18 -11.95
C LYS A 733 -28.81 1.77 -11.41
N PHE A 734 -27.82 1.21 -10.73
CA PHE A 734 -27.88 -0.17 -10.25
C PHE A 734 -29.09 -0.41 -9.34
N ASN A 735 -29.30 0.37 -8.28
CA ASN A 735 -30.40 0.16 -7.34
C ASN A 735 -31.79 0.55 -7.88
N GLU A 736 -31.87 1.42 -8.88
CA GLU A 736 -33.12 1.82 -9.54
C GLU A 736 -33.56 0.82 -10.63
N ARG A 737 -32.60 0.22 -11.35
CA ARG A 737 -32.89 -0.54 -12.58
C ARG A 737 -32.43 -1.97 -12.50
N ALA A 738 -31.24 -2.16 -11.95
CA ALA A 738 -30.58 -3.44 -11.96
C ALA A 738 -31.00 -4.27 -10.73
N SER A 739 -31.25 -3.68 -9.56
CA SER A 739 -31.64 -4.39 -8.33
C SER A 739 -32.88 -5.25 -8.50
N GLU A 740 -33.84 -4.86 -9.34
CA GLU A 740 -35.00 -5.70 -9.68
C GLU A 740 -34.60 -6.94 -10.50
N TYR A 741 -33.61 -6.79 -11.41
CA TYR A 741 -33.01 -7.91 -12.13
C TYR A 741 -32.14 -8.76 -11.21
N TRP A 742 -31.32 -8.11 -10.37
CA TRP A 742 -30.36 -8.71 -9.45
C TRP A 742 -30.97 -9.09 -8.10
N GLY A 743 -32.29 -8.97 -7.92
CA GLY A 743 -33.00 -9.24 -6.66
C GLY A 743 -32.39 -8.66 -5.39
N ALA A 744 -31.46 -7.70 -5.48
CA ALA A 744 -30.54 -7.25 -4.45
C ALA A 744 -30.14 -5.79 -4.71
N SER A 745 -30.16 -4.98 -3.65
CA SER A 745 -29.63 -3.62 -3.70
C SER A 745 -28.15 -3.65 -3.36
N TYR A 746 -27.35 -2.87 -4.10
CA TYR A 746 -26.01 -2.50 -3.69
C TYR A 746 -26.08 -1.69 -2.39
N GLN A 747 -25.28 -2.09 -1.41
CA GLN A 747 -25.07 -1.38 -0.15
C GLN A 747 -23.59 -1.02 -0.07
N ALA A 748 -23.29 0.25 0.18
CA ALA A 748 -21.93 0.70 0.40
C ALA A 748 -21.38 0.18 1.74
N ALA A 749 -20.06 0.25 1.92
CA ALA A 749 -19.37 -0.29 3.10
C ALA A 749 -19.83 0.35 4.42
N ASP A 750 -20.31 1.60 4.38
CA ASP A 750 -20.86 2.33 5.53
C ASP A 750 -22.33 1.97 5.84
N GLY A 751 -22.90 1.02 5.10
CA GLY A 751 -24.27 0.57 5.23
C GLY A 751 -25.30 1.41 4.46
N THR A 752 -24.89 2.47 3.75
CA THR A 752 -25.80 3.27 2.92
C THR A 752 -26.24 2.50 1.68
N ILE A 753 -27.50 2.67 1.31
CA ILE A 753 -28.10 2.05 0.11
C ILE A 753 -28.47 3.19 -0.84
N PRO A 754 -27.71 3.39 -1.95
CA PRO A 754 -28.04 4.37 -2.98
C PRO A 754 -29.50 4.23 -3.44
N ASN A 755 -30.18 5.35 -3.69
CA ASN A 755 -31.60 5.49 -4.02
C ASN A 755 -32.62 5.11 -2.92
N GLU A 756 -32.18 4.56 -1.78
CA GLU A 756 -33.09 4.16 -0.68
C GLU A 756 -32.80 4.90 0.63
N SER A 757 -31.52 5.06 0.97
CA SER A 757 -31.10 5.70 2.21
C SER A 757 -31.39 7.20 2.17
N PRO A 758 -31.89 7.79 3.26
CA PRO A 758 -32.19 9.22 3.31
C PRO A 758 -30.91 10.02 3.10
N SER A 759 -31.03 11.12 2.36
CA SER A 759 -29.97 12.10 2.23
C SER A 759 -30.37 13.40 2.91
N ASP A 760 -29.44 13.95 3.68
CA ASP A 760 -29.48 15.28 4.25
C ASP A 760 -28.93 16.36 3.31
N HIS A 761 -28.37 15.96 2.16
CA HIS A 761 -28.00 16.89 1.11
C HIS A 761 -29.25 17.46 0.39
N PRO A 762 -29.40 18.80 0.30
CA PRO A 762 -30.59 19.43 -0.28
C PRO A 762 -30.85 19.09 -1.76
N TRP A 763 -29.87 18.52 -2.45
CA TRP A 763 -29.89 18.29 -3.90
C TRP A 763 -30.41 16.89 -4.28
N ASP A 764 -30.51 15.99 -3.31
CA ASP A 764 -30.70 14.56 -3.53
C ASP A 764 -32.19 14.18 -3.58
N GLY A 765 -33.09 15.16 -3.49
CA GLY A 765 -34.54 14.92 -3.53
C GLY A 765 -35.08 14.10 -2.34
N GLY A 766 -34.27 13.89 -1.29
CA GLY A 766 -34.62 13.20 -0.05
C GLY A 766 -33.97 11.84 0.17
N THR A 767 -33.31 11.27 -0.85
CA THR A 767 -32.58 9.98 -0.75
C THR A 767 -31.26 10.08 -1.50
N LEU A 768 -30.20 9.42 -1.01
CA LEU A 768 -28.91 9.40 -1.70
C LEU A 768 -29.10 8.97 -3.16
N PRO A 769 -28.38 9.57 -4.12
CA PRO A 769 -28.53 9.20 -5.52
C PRO A 769 -27.99 7.79 -5.80
N ASP A 770 -28.54 7.13 -6.81
CA ASP A 770 -28.02 5.84 -7.29
C ASP A 770 -26.66 5.98 -8.01
N ILE A 771 -25.97 4.88 -8.25
CA ILE A 771 -24.71 4.82 -9.00
C ILE A 771 -24.96 5.22 -10.46
N CYS A 772 -24.85 6.49 -10.80
CA CYS A 772 -25.24 7.02 -12.12
C CYS A 772 -24.32 8.15 -12.56
N GLU A 773 -23.87 8.11 -13.82
CA GLU A 773 -23.04 9.14 -14.45
C GLU A 773 -23.71 10.52 -14.41
N ASP A 774 -24.97 10.60 -14.84
CA ASP A 774 -25.75 11.86 -14.87
C ASP A 774 -25.82 12.56 -13.50
N VAL A 775 -25.80 11.78 -12.41
CA VAL A 775 -25.82 12.33 -11.04
C VAL A 775 -24.47 12.96 -10.73
N PHE A 776 -23.35 12.28 -11.00
CA PHE A 776 -22.04 12.83 -10.72
C PHE A 776 -21.78 14.12 -11.50
N GLU A 777 -22.23 14.20 -12.75
CA GLU A 777 -22.24 15.43 -13.54
C GLU A 777 -23.03 16.54 -12.85
N ASP A 778 -24.29 16.26 -12.49
CA ASP A 778 -25.14 17.25 -11.83
C ASP A 778 -24.55 17.75 -10.49
N TYR A 779 -23.89 16.90 -9.72
CA TYR A 779 -23.21 17.30 -8.47
C TYR A 779 -21.95 18.12 -8.75
N SER A 780 -21.17 17.70 -9.73
CA SER A 780 -19.95 18.40 -10.13
C SER A 780 -20.28 19.81 -10.61
N ARG A 781 -21.29 19.95 -11.47
CA ARG A 781 -21.80 21.24 -11.93
C ARG A 781 -22.31 22.12 -10.80
N GLN A 782 -23.01 21.54 -9.83
CA GLN A 782 -23.48 22.27 -8.64
C GLN A 782 -22.35 22.68 -7.70
N ALA A 783 -21.29 21.88 -7.60
CA ALA A 783 -20.08 22.21 -6.87
C ALA A 783 -19.16 23.18 -7.65
N GLY A 784 -19.55 23.58 -8.87
CA GLY A 784 -18.84 24.58 -9.67
C GLY A 784 -17.76 24.01 -10.59
N TYR A 785 -17.80 22.70 -10.87
CA TYR A 785 -16.91 22.01 -11.80
C TYR A 785 -17.51 21.90 -13.21
N GLY A 786 -16.65 22.02 -14.22
CA GLY A 786 -16.97 21.79 -15.63
C GLY A 786 -16.63 20.36 -16.04
N GLU A 787 -17.46 19.75 -16.88
CA GLU A 787 -17.31 18.35 -17.26
C GLU A 787 -16.52 18.21 -18.57
N ALA A 788 -15.25 17.82 -18.48
CA ALA A 788 -14.45 17.49 -19.66
C ALA A 788 -14.67 16.02 -20.06
N GLU A 789 -15.71 15.76 -20.86
CA GLU A 789 -15.97 14.44 -21.44
C GLU A 789 -15.01 14.15 -22.60
N SER A 790 -14.53 12.91 -22.73
CA SER A 790 -13.56 12.55 -23.77
C SER A 790 -13.92 11.32 -24.59
N ALA A 791 -13.83 11.44 -25.92
CA ALA A 791 -13.73 10.30 -26.84
C ALA A 791 -12.27 10.03 -27.27
N GLY A 792 -11.34 10.92 -26.91
CA GLY A 792 -9.91 10.89 -27.23
C GLY A 792 -9.10 11.26 -25.97
N TYR A 793 -8.86 10.25 -25.12
CA TYR A 793 -8.29 10.41 -23.78
C TYR A 793 -7.04 11.28 -23.77
N ASP A 794 -6.08 11.01 -24.67
CA ASP A 794 -4.80 11.74 -24.74
C ASP A 794 -4.99 13.24 -24.94
N ALA A 795 -5.88 13.65 -25.86
CA ALA A 795 -6.12 15.06 -26.18
C ALA A 795 -6.81 15.80 -25.02
N THR A 796 -7.71 15.12 -24.29
CA THR A 796 -8.36 15.72 -23.12
C THR A 796 -7.40 15.81 -21.94
N VAL A 797 -6.56 14.79 -21.71
CA VAL A 797 -5.58 14.79 -20.62
C VAL A 797 -4.46 15.81 -20.83
N GLU A 798 -3.94 15.93 -22.06
CA GLU A 798 -2.93 16.95 -22.44
C GLU A 798 -3.45 18.37 -22.23
N ASN A 799 -4.76 18.58 -22.30
CA ASN A 799 -5.37 19.89 -22.23
C ASN A 799 -5.98 20.21 -20.84
N LEU A 800 -5.95 19.24 -19.91
CA LEU A 800 -6.38 19.39 -18.52
C LEU A 800 -5.23 19.66 -17.55
N ASN A 801 -4.01 19.21 -17.89
CA ASN A 801 -2.78 19.40 -17.11
C ASN A 801 -1.81 20.29 -17.89
#